data_AF-A0A5J4XZ74-F1
#
_entry.id   AF-A0A5J4XZ74-F1
#
_cell.length_a   1.000
_cell.length_b   1.000
_cell.length_c   1.000
_cell.angle_alpha   90.00
_cell.angle_beta   90.00
_cell.angle_gamma   90.00
#
_symmetry.space_group_name_H-M   'P 1'
#
loop_
_entity.id
_entity.type
_entity.pdbx_description
1 polymer ?
#
loop_
_entity_poly.entity_id
_entity_poly.type
_entity_poly.pdbx_seq_one_letter_code
_entity_poly.pdbx_strand_id
1 'polypeptide(L)'
;MRRAETYTFGRGVTISANDGAQRIMPNNFCLVDNLIAKQGVLPGHASRFAVQDQAEGGINVADVLNLKVPLGRSAPVMDGARPVVYLVNNTLHYADKKMEIREGRGMFSAGFSVYFMPVIKRLLDDMLLPDMPIGFNSDDVPARDEDVGGGPYFGYCNVPRLTSNLPLPDLWGVDPLTCGKDCTPFSETDHRKEQAIFLGRPTGWHKGARRAVIAAGKKHPEYIVSGLTDYPDPGIVSDEDQLGFGITPSLPLSHQIRDYKYIINVDGWCGSKRMKQLLGSDSAILNLVSWEEEWYTPLLVPGKHYIPVRFEAHDQFLDDGTELLDMLLWAQEHPEEVAKIVQHAKSFYSFYLSQRDYAPLVTKLLSRYRGGINVADVLNLKVPPGRSAPVAGGARPVVYLVNNTLHYADNRMAIREGKGMFSAGFSTYFMPVIRRLLNDMLLPDMPIGFNPIDEPARDEDVGGGPYFGYCNVPRLTSNLPLPDLGGVDPLTCGKYCTPFSVTDHRKDQAIFLGRPTGWHKGARRAVIAAGRKDPEYIVSGLTEYPDPGIVSDEDQLSFGITPSLPLSHQIRDYKYIINVDGWCGSKRMKQLLASDSAILDLVSWEEEWYTPLLVPGKHYIPVKFEANDHLLENGTDLKNRLLWAQKHPEEVAKIVQHAKSFYSFYLSQRGEQCFAVQLLEEYSRLLLDPGKLRTLANAIGSI
;
A
#
# COMPACT_ATOMS: atom_id res chain seq x y z
N MET A 1 3.32 -26.53 26.37
CA MET A 1 2.69 -27.61 25.59
C MET A 1 1.31 -27.15 25.15
N ARG A 2 1.15 -26.61 23.93
CA ARG A 2 -0.16 -26.33 23.33
C ARG A 2 -0.13 -26.86 21.89
N ARG A 3 -1.23 -27.50 21.49
CA ARG A 3 -1.39 -28.33 20.28
C ARG A 3 -1.10 -27.54 19.00
N ALA A 4 -0.30 -28.12 18.10
CA ALA A 4 -0.18 -27.69 16.71
C ALA A 4 -1.56 -27.70 16.05
N GLU A 5 -1.87 -26.71 15.23
CA GLU A 5 -3.04 -26.80 14.36
C GLU A 5 -2.71 -27.75 13.22
N THR A 6 -3.25 -28.94 13.32
CA THR A 6 -3.25 -29.93 12.27
C THR A 6 -4.50 -29.72 11.42
N TYR A 7 -4.30 -29.38 10.15
CA TYR A 7 -5.39 -29.38 9.17
C TYR A 7 -5.42 -30.75 8.52
N THR A 8 -6.55 -31.44 8.66
CA THR A 8 -6.77 -32.74 8.03
C THR A 8 -7.60 -32.55 6.77
N PHE A 9 -7.03 -32.88 5.61
CA PHE A 9 -7.70 -32.84 4.31
C PHE A 9 -7.84 -34.27 3.76
N GLY A 10 -8.93 -34.58 3.04
CA GLY A 10 -9.13 -35.89 2.39
C GLY A 10 -9.01 -37.11 3.33
N ARG A 11 -8.47 -38.24 2.82
CA ARG A 11 -8.30 -39.53 3.55
C ARG A 11 -7.22 -39.49 4.65
N GLY A 12 -7.33 -38.56 5.59
CA GLY A 12 -6.45 -38.49 6.77
C GLY A 12 -5.12 -37.78 6.54
N VAL A 13 -4.96 -36.99 5.46
CA VAL A 13 -3.77 -36.19 5.23
C VAL A 13 -3.72 -35.09 6.27
N THR A 14 -2.82 -35.23 7.24
CA THR A 14 -2.66 -34.29 8.35
C THR A 14 -1.46 -33.40 8.07
N ILE A 15 -1.69 -32.13 7.72
CA ILE A 15 -0.62 -31.14 7.61
C ILE A 15 -0.49 -30.46 8.97
N SER A 16 0.61 -30.74 9.66
CA SER A 16 0.99 -30.03 10.88
C SER A 16 1.50 -28.65 10.49
N ALA A 17 0.89 -27.58 11.00
CA ALA A 17 1.34 -26.21 10.79
C ALA A 17 2.73 -25.87 11.39
N ASN A 18 3.53 -26.87 11.78
CA ASN A 18 4.78 -26.68 12.54
C ASN A 18 6.09 -26.68 11.73
N ASP A 19 6.08 -26.73 10.40
CA ASP A 19 7.32 -26.59 9.59
C ASP A 19 7.42 -25.30 8.76
N GLY A 20 6.70 -24.23 9.15
CA GLY A 20 6.98 -22.90 8.61
C GLY A 20 5.91 -21.83 8.84
N ALA A 21 4.68 -22.22 9.17
CA ALA A 21 3.58 -21.29 9.35
C ALA A 21 3.25 -21.10 10.83
N GLN A 22 4.03 -20.24 11.52
CA GLN A 22 3.50 -19.65 12.74
C GLN A 22 2.17 -18.97 12.40
N ARG A 23 1.19 -19.18 13.27
CA ARG A 23 -0.17 -18.68 13.16
C ARG A 23 -0.20 -17.16 13.32
N ILE A 24 0.27 -16.45 12.29
CA ILE A 24 0.11 -15.02 12.15
C ILE A 24 -1.31 -14.83 11.66
N MET A 25 -2.21 -14.33 12.51
CA MET A 25 -3.37 -13.62 11.99
C MET A 25 -2.86 -12.27 11.48
N PRO A 26 -2.77 -11.99 10.17
CA PRO A 26 -2.41 -10.68 9.72
C PRO A 26 -3.72 -9.96 9.42
N ASN A 27 -4.29 -9.33 10.44
CA ASN A 27 -5.23 -8.24 10.16
C ASN A 27 -4.52 -7.04 9.54
N ASN A 28 -3.17 -7.00 9.49
CA ASN A 28 -2.43 -5.80 9.14
C ASN A 28 -1.01 -6.10 8.62
N PHE A 29 -0.69 -5.68 7.40
CA PHE A 29 0.55 -5.89 6.62
C PHE A 29 1.42 -4.65 6.58
N CYS A 30 0.88 -3.50 6.98
CA CYS A 30 1.73 -2.44 7.50
C CYS A 30 2.28 -2.79 8.90
N LEU A 31 1.88 -3.93 9.51
CA LEU A 31 2.15 -4.27 10.92
C LEU A 31 2.75 -5.66 11.15
N VAL A 32 3.12 -6.42 10.11
CA VAL A 32 3.51 -7.83 10.29
C VAL A 32 4.77 -7.97 11.14
N ASP A 33 5.79 -7.14 10.91
CA ASP A 33 7.06 -7.26 11.64
C ASP A 33 6.92 -6.86 13.13
N ASN A 34 6.10 -5.86 13.42
CA ASN A 34 5.95 -5.31 14.79
C ASN A 34 4.91 -6.04 15.67
N LEU A 35 3.94 -6.76 15.07
CA LEU A 35 2.96 -7.56 15.82
C LEU A 35 3.57 -8.84 16.43
N ILE A 36 4.56 -9.44 15.75
CA ILE A 36 5.23 -10.66 16.19
C ILE A 36 5.93 -10.43 17.55
N ALA A 37 6.56 -9.27 17.72
CA ALA A 37 7.25 -8.92 18.96
C ALA A 37 6.32 -8.64 20.15
N LYS A 38 5.07 -8.17 19.91
CA LYS A 38 4.12 -7.80 20.97
C LYS A 38 3.33 -8.99 21.56
N GLN A 39 3.17 -10.08 20.79
CA GLN A 39 2.37 -11.24 21.20
C GLN A 39 3.13 -12.28 22.05
N GLY A 40 4.38 -12.01 22.46
CA GLY A 40 5.12 -12.87 23.39
C GLY A 40 5.37 -14.30 22.88
N VAL A 41 5.38 -14.50 21.55
CA VAL A 41 5.78 -15.76 20.95
C VAL A 41 7.29 -15.88 21.09
N LEU A 42 7.74 -16.59 22.13
CA LEU A 42 9.14 -16.99 22.28
C LEU A 42 9.63 -17.68 21.00
N PRO A 43 10.89 -17.46 20.58
CA PRO A 43 11.43 -17.90 19.30
C PRO A 43 11.65 -19.41 19.28
N GLY A 44 10.57 -20.16 19.07
CA GLY A 44 10.59 -21.58 18.80
C GLY A 44 10.61 -21.81 17.30
N HIS A 45 11.81 -22.02 16.75
CA HIS A 45 12.06 -22.55 15.41
C HIS A 45 11.82 -21.58 14.23
N ALA A 46 12.07 -20.29 14.44
CA ALA A 46 12.78 -19.50 13.43
C ALA A 46 14.22 -20.03 13.33
N SER A 47 14.41 -21.21 12.71
CA SER A 47 15.73 -21.77 12.55
C SER A 47 16.51 -20.96 11.51
N ARG A 48 17.34 -20.04 12.01
CA ARG A 48 18.55 -19.45 11.40
C ARG A 48 18.39 -18.27 10.42
N PHE A 49 17.38 -17.42 10.57
CA PHE A 49 17.49 -16.00 10.21
C PHE A 49 17.52 -15.09 11.44
N ALA A 50 17.92 -15.63 12.59
CA ALA A 50 18.80 -14.85 13.45
C ALA A 50 20.09 -14.64 12.64
N VAL A 51 20.15 -13.51 11.92
CA VAL A 51 21.39 -12.76 11.90
C VAL A 51 21.78 -12.70 13.36
N GLN A 52 22.88 -13.36 13.73
CA GLN A 52 23.42 -13.22 15.06
C GLN A 52 23.41 -11.72 15.37
N ASP A 53 22.88 -11.35 16.52
CA ASP A 53 23.11 -10.06 17.21
C ASP A 53 24.62 -9.88 17.54
N GLN A 54 25.51 -10.24 16.60
CA GLN A 54 26.95 -10.08 16.60
C GLN A 54 27.48 -9.47 15.29
N ALA A 55 26.62 -9.07 14.35
CA ALA A 55 27.07 -8.26 13.23
C ALA A 55 26.89 -6.76 13.56
N GLU A 56 27.83 -6.20 14.32
CA GLU A 56 28.16 -4.77 14.25
C GLU A 56 28.77 -4.37 12.89
N GLY A 57 28.70 -5.24 11.87
CA GLY A 57 29.13 -4.97 10.50
C GLY A 57 27.94 -5.06 9.54
N GLY A 58 27.63 -3.96 8.86
CA GLY A 58 26.71 -3.98 7.72
C GLY A 58 27.20 -4.87 6.57
N ILE A 59 26.42 -4.97 5.50
CA ILE A 59 26.79 -5.71 4.28
C ILE A 59 28.12 -5.15 3.75
N ASN A 60 29.14 -6.00 3.61
CA ASN A 60 30.40 -5.58 3.04
C ASN A 60 30.25 -5.41 1.53
N VAL A 61 30.54 -4.20 1.03
CA VAL A 61 30.57 -3.87 -0.40
C VAL A 61 31.38 -4.91 -1.19
N ALA A 62 32.49 -5.41 -0.64
CA ALA A 62 33.32 -6.41 -1.28
C ALA A 62 32.56 -7.72 -1.60
N ASP A 63 31.61 -8.13 -0.76
CA ASP A 63 30.86 -9.37 -0.97
C ASP A 63 29.94 -9.26 -2.19
N VAL A 64 29.30 -8.09 -2.37
CA VAL A 64 28.50 -7.79 -3.56
C VAL A 64 29.37 -7.69 -4.81
N LEU A 65 30.54 -7.06 -4.71
CA LEU A 65 31.47 -6.89 -5.84
C LEU A 65 32.11 -8.21 -6.30
N ASN A 66 32.20 -9.20 -5.42
CA ASN A 66 32.85 -10.49 -5.67
C ASN A 66 31.90 -11.60 -6.15
N LEU A 67 30.61 -11.29 -6.34
CA LEU A 67 29.63 -12.24 -6.89
C LEU A 67 30.09 -12.82 -8.23
N LYS A 68 30.10 -14.15 -8.33
CA LYS A 68 30.43 -14.87 -9.56
C LYS A 68 29.20 -15.01 -10.45
N VAL A 69 29.42 -15.07 -11.75
CA VAL A 69 28.34 -15.32 -12.73
C VAL A 69 28.02 -16.82 -12.76
N PRO A 70 26.78 -17.25 -12.42
CA PRO A 70 26.33 -18.57 -12.78
C PRO A 70 26.09 -18.59 -14.30
N LEU A 71 26.87 -19.40 -15.02
CA LEU A 71 26.73 -19.55 -16.48
C LEU A 71 25.44 -20.35 -16.79
N GLY A 72 24.32 -19.67 -16.94
CA GLY A 72 23.06 -20.24 -17.43
C GLY A 72 23.08 -20.53 -18.94
N ARG A 73 22.21 -21.44 -19.41
CA ARG A 73 22.15 -21.95 -20.81
C ARG A 73 21.72 -20.91 -21.87
N SER A 74 21.40 -19.68 -21.47
CA SER A 74 20.88 -18.60 -22.31
C SER A 74 21.71 -17.30 -22.22
N ALA A 75 23.05 -17.41 -22.12
CA ALA A 75 23.94 -16.25 -22.16
C ALA A 75 24.11 -15.71 -23.60
N PRO A 76 24.09 -14.38 -23.79
CA PRO A 76 25.36 -13.68 -23.66
C PRO A 76 25.26 -12.57 -22.62
N VAL A 77 25.85 -12.81 -21.44
CA VAL A 77 26.44 -11.71 -20.69
C VAL A 77 27.63 -11.28 -21.56
N MET A 78 27.72 -9.98 -21.94
CA MET A 78 28.90 -9.42 -22.62
C MET A 78 30.12 -10.16 -22.13
N ASP A 79 30.93 -10.74 -23.02
CA ASP A 79 32.04 -11.60 -22.64
C ASP A 79 32.79 -11.00 -21.43
N GLY A 80 32.43 -11.44 -20.21
CA GLY A 80 32.92 -10.90 -18.94
C GLY A 80 32.23 -9.78 -18.14
N ALA A 81 31.01 -9.31 -18.43
CA ALA A 81 30.33 -8.40 -17.51
C ALA A 81 30.00 -9.11 -16.18
N ARG A 82 30.15 -8.42 -15.05
CA ARG A 82 29.80 -8.94 -13.72
C ARG A 82 28.30 -8.76 -13.45
N PRO A 83 27.67 -9.58 -12.59
CA PRO A 83 26.26 -9.48 -12.24
C PRO A 83 26.03 -8.37 -11.19
N VAL A 84 26.64 -7.20 -11.40
CA VAL A 84 26.66 -6.07 -10.47
C VAL A 84 26.43 -4.77 -11.24
N VAL A 85 25.47 -3.98 -10.79
CA VAL A 85 25.26 -2.60 -11.23
C VAL A 85 25.57 -1.63 -10.09
N TYR A 86 25.89 -0.39 -10.43
CA TYR A 86 26.16 0.67 -9.47
C TYR A 86 25.09 1.73 -9.61
N LEU A 87 24.49 2.09 -8.49
CA LEU A 87 23.78 3.34 -8.43
C LEU A 87 24.73 4.44 -8.00
N VAL A 88 24.83 5.50 -8.80
CA VAL A 88 25.62 6.69 -8.46
C VAL A 88 24.83 7.91 -8.87
N ASN A 89 24.56 8.83 -7.94
CA ASN A 89 23.78 10.04 -8.16
C ASN A 89 22.41 9.77 -8.81
N ASN A 90 21.72 8.72 -8.37
CA ASN A 90 20.43 8.28 -8.93
C ASN A 90 20.48 7.92 -10.43
N THR A 91 21.67 7.59 -10.94
CA THR A 91 21.87 7.03 -12.27
C THR A 91 22.39 5.61 -12.14
N LEU A 92 21.88 4.71 -12.97
CA LEU A 92 22.34 3.33 -13.02
C LEU A 92 23.56 3.21 -13.96
N HIS A 93 24.63 2.62 -13.44
CA HIS A 93 25.83 2.29 -14.19
C HIS A 93 26.13 0.79 -14.12
N TYR A 94 26.90 0.29 -15.09
CA TYR A 94 27.36 -1.10 -15.09
C TYR A 94 28.90 -1.15 -15.04
N ALA A 95 29.44 -2.24 -14.47
CA ALA A 95 30.87 -2.53 -14.50
C ALA A 95 31.21 -3.61 -15.53
N ASP A 96 32.27 -3.38 -16.29
CA ASP A 96 32.88 -4.40 -17.15
C ASP A 96 33.88 -5.31 -16.38
N LYS A 97 34.57 -6.22 -17.10
CA LYS A 97 35.59 -7.14 -16.55
C LYS A 97 36.65 -6.44 -15.67
N LYS A 98 36.92 -5.16 -15.89
CA LYS A 98 37.98 -4.38 -15.25
C LYS A 98 37.47 -3.47 -14.14
N MET A 99 36.20 -3.55 -13.76
CA MET A 99 35.54 -2.64 -12.80
C MET A 99 35.46 -1.19 -13.31
N GLU A 100 35.54 -0.97 -14.62
CA GLU A 100 35.33 0.36 -15.19
C GLU A 100 33.82 0.64 -15.28
N ILE A 101 33.39 1.75 -14.67
CA ILE A 101 32.00 2.22 -14.68
C ILE A 101 31.67 2.78 -16.06
N ARG A 102 30.62 2.26 -16.70
CA ARG A 102 30.16 2.72 -18.02
C ARG A 102 28.68 3.12 -17.99
N GLU A 103 28.31 4.09 -18.83
CA GLU A 103 26.90 4.48 -19.05
C GLU A 103 26.21 3.50 -20.01
N GLY A 104 25.13 2.86 -19.54
CA GLY A 104 24.52 1.70 -20.20
C GLY A 104 23.45 2.05 -21.21
N ARG A 105 23.83 2.14 -22.49
CA ARG A 105 22.91 1.90 -23.62
C ARG A 105 23.38 0.64 -24.38
N GLY A 106 22.79 -0.52 -24.09
CA GLY A 106 22.97 -1.72 -24.92
C GLY A 106 22.81 -3.07 -24.21
N MET A 107 21.80 -3.83 -24.65
CA MET A 107 21.59 -5.29 -24.55
C MET A 107 22.02 -6.00 -23.26
N PHE A 108 21.09 -6.05 -22.31
CA PHE A 108 21.15 -6.92 -21.14
C PHE A 108 20.44 -8.27 -21.40
N SER A 109 20.69 -9.28 -20.57
CA SER A 109 19.96 -10.56 -20.65
C SER A 109 18.45 -10.35 -20.48
N ALA A 110 17.66 -11.33 -20.95
CA ALA A 110 16.19 -11.27 -20.87
C ALA A 110 15.72 -11.09 -19.41
N GLY A 111 16.30 -11.83 -18.45
CA GLY A 111 15.90 -11.71 -17.05
C GLY A 111 16.23 -10.35 -16.43
N PHE A 112 17.39 -9.77 -16.74
CA PHE A 112 17.72 -8.42 -16.28
C PHE A 112 16.75 -7.37 -16.84
N SER A 113 16.43 -7.46 -18.13
CA SER A 113 15.52 -6.52 -18.80
C SER A 113 14.06 -6.66 -18.38
N VAL A 114 13.65 -7.87 -17.97
CA VAL A 114 12.25 -8.18 -17.63
C VAL A 114 11.96 -8.05 -16.14
N TYR A 115 12.87 -8.46 -15.26
CA TYR A 115 12.58 -8.54 -13.81
C TYR A 115 13.26 -7.43 -13.01
N PHE A 116 14.52 -7.13 -13.30
CA PHE A 116 15.31 -6.18 -12.50
C PHE A 116 15.12 -4.73 -12.96
N MET A 117 15.32 -4.47 -14.26
CA MET A 117 15.31 -3.10 -14.80
C MET A 117 13.99 -2.36 -14.65
N PRO A 118 12.80 -2.97 -14.86
CA PRO A 118 11.55 -2.25 -14.67
C PRO A 118 11.37 -1.78 -13.22
N VAL A 119 11.74 -2.62 -12.25
CA VAL A 119 11.66 -2.33 -10.82
C VAL A 119 12.60 -1.19 -10.47
N ILE A 120 13.89 -1.32 -10.80
CA ILE A 120 14.89 -0.30 -10.48
C ILE A 120 14.61 1.01 -11.21
N LYS A 121 14.19 0.97 -12.48
CA LYS A 121 13.82 2.19 -13.21
C LYS A 121 12.63 2.88 -12.57
N ARG A 122 11.58 2.12 -12.19
CA ARG A 122 10.43 2.69 -11.49
C ARG A 122 10.83 3.35 -10.18
N LEU A 123 11.69 2.69 -9.40
CA LEU A 123 12.24 3.28 -8.18
C LEU A 123 13.06 4.53 -8.50
N LEU A 124 13.91 4.52 -9.52
CA LEU A 124 14.69 5.70 -9.94
C LEU A 124 13.82 6.89 -10.40
N ASP A 125 12.69 6.60 -11.04
CA ASP A 125 11.71 7.60 -11.49
C ASP A 125 10.93 8.21 -10.30
N ASP A 126 10.62 7.38 -9.28
CA ASP A 126 9.78 7.77 -8.14
C ASP A 126 10.60 8.29 -6.93
N MET A 127 11.87 7.91 -6.82
CA MET A 127 12.73 8.20 -5.67
C MET A 127 14.21 8.35 -6.03
N LEU A 128 14.93 9.13 -5.20
CA LEU A 128 16.39 9.11 -5.20
C LEU A 128 16.83 7.93 -4.33
N LEU A 129 17.42 6.93 -4.96
CA LEU A 129 18.00 5.77 -4.29
C LEU A 129 19.46 6.09 -3.86
N PRO A 130 19.97 5.48 -2.76
CA PRO A 130 21.33 5.72 -2.27
C PRO A 130 22.38 5.12 -3.19
N ASP A 131 23.58 5.72 -3.21
CA ASP A 131 24.70 5.19 -3.96
C ASP A 131 25.13 3.83 -3.41
N MET A 132 24.99 2.77 -4.21
CA MET A 132 25.28 1.41 -3.78
C MET A 132 25.56 0.48 -4.96
N PRO A 133 26.42 -0.55 -4.79
CA PRO A 133 26.45 -1.69 -5.70
C PRO A 133 25.23 -2.57 -5.47
N ILE A 134 24.67 -3.11 -6.55
CA ILE A 134 23.53 -4.02 -6.51
C ILE A 134 23.91 -5.29 -7.27
N GLY A 135 24.02 -6.40 -6.54
CA GLY A 135 24.16 -7.73 -7.11
C GLY A 135 22.83 -8.22 -7.65
N PHE A 136 22.81 -8.86 -8.82
CA PHE A 136 21.58 -9.42 -9.39
C PHE A 136 21.80 -10.76 -10.08
N ASN A 137 20.85 -11.68 -9.96
CA ASN A 137 20.75 -12.88 -10.78
C ASN A 137 19.88 -12.57 -12.00
N SER A 138 20.45 -12.83 -13.18
CA SER A 138 19.80 -12.54 -14.46
C SER A 138 19.06 -13.73 -15.08
N ASP A 139 19.12 -14.89 -14.41
CA ASP A 139 18.43 -16.12 -14.81
C ASP A 139 17.05 -16.24 -14.14
N ASP A 140 16.17 -17.04 -14.75
CA ASP A 140 14.83 -17.38 -14.23
C ASP A 140 14.89 -18.36 -13.04
N VAL A 141 16.07 -18.92 -12.75
CA VAL A 141 16.33 -19.91 -11.69
C VAL A 141 17.29 -19.32 -10.66
N PRO A 142 17.05 -19.49 -9.35
CA PRO A 142 17.93 -18.97 -8.33
C PRO A 142 19.24 -19.77 -8.35
N ALA A 143 20.36 -19.08 -8.48
CA ALA A 143 21.67 -19.70 -8.45
C ALA A 143 22.01 -20.14 -7.02
N ARG A 144 22.70 -21.28 -6.85
CA ARG A 144 23.11 -21.73 -5.50
C ARG A 144 24.29 -20.91 -5.01
N ASP A 145 24.37 -20.70 -3.70
CA ASP A 145 25.44 -19.90 -3.10
C ASP A 145 26.84 -20.46 -3.41
N GLU A 146 26.97 -21.78 -3.50
CA GLU A 146 28.20 -22.47 -3.89
C GLU A 146 28.66 -22.13 -5.32
N ASP A 147 27.71 -21.86 -6.23
CA ASP A 147 27.98 -21.54 -7.62
C ASP A 147 28.37 -20.06 -7.81
N VAL A 148 27.84 -19.17 -6.96
CA VAL A 148 28.04 -17.71 -7.06
C VAL A 148 29.03 -17.12 -6.05
N GLY A 149 29.51 -17.92 -5.09
CA GLY A 149 30.48 -17.50 -4.08
C GLY A 149 29.87 -16.89 -2.81
N GLY A 150 28.54 -16.92 -2.67
CA GLY A 150 27.79 -16.34 -1.56
C GLY A 150 27.70 -14.80 -1.61
N GLY A 151 26.69 -14.25 -0.94
CA GLY A 151 26.44 -12.80 -0.85
C GLY A 151 25.00 -12.41 -1.21
N PRO A 152 24.51 -11.23 -0.82
CA PRO A 152 23.16 -10.80 -1.17
C PRO A 152 23.11 -10.37 -2.63
N TYR A 153 22.22 -10.99 -3.39
CA TYR A 153 21.90 -10.58 -4.76
C TYR A 153 20.39 -10.65 -4.96
N PHE A 154 19.89 -9.83 -5.87
CA PHE A 154 18.47 -9.78 -6.21
C PHE A 154 18.15 -10.71 -7.37
N GLY A 155 17.02 -11.41 -7.32
CA GLY A 155 16.58 -12.26 -8.42
C GLY A 155 15.08 -12.46 -8.38
N TYR A 156 14.55 -13.29 -9.29
CA TYR A 156 13.11 -13.45 -9.41
C TYR A 156 12.48 -14.20 -8.21
N CYS A 157 13.19 -15.16 -7.63
CA CYS A 157 12.67 -16.05 -6.59
C CYS A 157 13.82 -16.63 -5.75
N ASN A 158 13.53 -17.31 -4.64
CA ASN A 158 14.50 -17.92 -3.74
C ASN A 158 14.24 -19.43 -3.61
N VAL A 159 15.26 -20.19 -3.21
CA VAL A 159 15.09 -21.52 -2.64
C VAL A 159 15.72 -21.49 -1.24
N PRO A 160 14.90 -21.50 -0.18
CA PRO A 160 15.41 -21.41 1.19
C PRO A 160 16.51 -22.43 1.46
N ARG A 161 17.56 -21.99 2.17
CA ARG A 161 18.74 -22.78 2.57
C ARG A 161 19.73 -23.13 1.44
N LEU A 162 19.39 -22.93 0.18
CA LEU A 162 20.30 -23.18 -0.95
C LEU A 162 20.86 -21.90 -1.57
N THR A 163 20.15 -20.78 -1.41
CA THR A 163 20.51 -19.52 -2.06
C THR A 163 20.34 -18.34 -1.11
N SER A 164 21.21 -17.33 -1.26
CA SER A 164 21.16 -16.01 -0.62
C SER A 164 20.39 -14.99 -1.48
N ASN A 165 19.61 -15.49 -2.44
CA ASN A 165 18.87 -14.68 -3.39
C ASN A 165 17.72 -13.94 -2.69
N LEU A 166 17.63 -12.63 -2.93
CA LEU A 166 16.56 -11.76 -2.45
C LEU A 166 15.52 -11.63 -3.57
N PRO A 167 14.32 -12.21 -3.42
CA PRO A 167 13.28 -12.10 -4.43
C PRO A 167 12.84 -10.65 -4.62
N LEU A 168 12.91 -10.13 -5.84
CA LEU A 168 12.38 -8.81 -6.17
C LEU A 168 10.88 -8.85 -6.46
N PRO A 169 10.11 -7.84 -6.02
CA PRO A 169 8.76 -7.64 -6.50
C PRO A 169 8.76 -7.30 -7.99
N ASP A 170 8.34 -8.24 -8.84
CA ASP A 170 8.11 -7.90 -10.24
C ASP A 170 6.89 -6.98 -10.38
N LEU A 171 7.00 -5.98 -11.26
CA LEU A 171 5.94 -5.03 -11.61
C LEU A 171 4.94 -5.59 -12.63
N TRP A 172 4.97 -6.90 -12.91
CA TRP A 172 4.09 -7.53 -13.89
C TRP A 172 2.82 -8.06 -13.21
N GLY A 173 1.68 -7.98 -13.89
CA GLY A 173 0.44 -8.60 -13.43
C GLY A 173 -0.15 -8.00 -12.15
N VAL A 174 0.17 -6.74 -11.84
CA VAL A 174 -0.34 -5.99 -10.68
C VAL A 174 -1.79 -5.53 -10.84
N ASP A 175 -2.34 -5.59 -12.05
CA ASP A 175 -3.77 -5.47 -12.25
C ASP A 175 -4.44 -6.82 -11.99
N PRO A 176 -5.45 -6.89 -11.10
CA PRO A 176 -6.21 -8.10 -10.95
C PRO A 176 -6.90 -8.37 -12.29
N LEU A 177 -6.58 -9.49 -12.92
CA LEU A 177 -7.37 -10.03 -14.02
C LEU A 177 -8.68 -10.56 -13.43
N THR A 178 -9.54 -9.65 -12.97
CA THR A 178 -10.92 -9.95 -12.71
C THR A 178 -11.62 -9.89 -14.07
N CYS A 179 -12.43 -10.89 -14.38
CA CYS A 179 -13.48 -10.87 -15.41
C CYS A 179 -14.48 -9.68 -15.28
N GLY A 180 -14.19 -8.65 -14.46
CA GLY A 180 -15.00 -7.46 -14.28
C GLY A 180 -16.39 -7.80 -13.74
N LYS A 181 -17.43 -7.33 -14.44
CA LYS A 181 -18.83 -7.60 -14.09
C LYS A 181 -19.24 -9.05 -14.35
N ASP A 182 -18.46 -9.81 -15.11
CA ASP A 182 -18.78 -11.18 -15.51
C ASP A 182 -18.22 -12.22 -14.52
N CYS A 183 -17.55 -11.79 -13.44
CA CYS A 183 -17.10 -12.70 -12.40
C CYS A 183 -18.26 -13.15 -11.51
N THR A 184 -18.35 -14.47 -11.33
CA THR A 184 -19.25 -15.08 -10.35
C THR A 184 -18.43 -15.36 -9.09
N PRO A 185 -18.76 -14.77 -7.93
CA PRO A 185 -18.11 -15.10 -6.67
C PRO A 185 -18.21 -16.59 -6.36
N PHE A 186 -17.17 -17.17 -5.77
CA PHE A 186 -17.22 -18.57 -5.34
C PHE A 186 -18.28 -18.75 -4.25
N SER A 187 -19.27 -19.61 -4.53
CA SER A 187 -20.34 -19.99 -3.59
C SER A 187 -20.98 -21.32 -4.00
N GLU A 188 -21.89 -21.83 -3.18
CA GLU A 188 -22.70 -23.00 -3.54
C GLU A 188 -23.60 -22.76 -4.77
N THR A 189 -24.00 -21.51 -4.99
CA THR A 189 -24.83 -21.10 -6.15
C THR A 189 -24.00 -20.72 -7.36
N ASP A 190 -22.68 -20.89 -7.31
CA ASP A 190 -21.80 -20.68 -8.46
C ASP A 190 -22.05 -21.76 -9.51
N HIS A 191 -22.31 -21.36 -10.75
CA HIS A 191 -22.65 -22.26 -11.86
C HIS A 191 -21.49 -22.46 -12.85
N ARG A 192 -20.30 -21.96 -12.55
CA ARG A 192 -19.08 -22.25 -13.32
C ARG A 192 -18.76 -23.75 -13.28
N LYS A 193 -17.92 -24.20 -14.20
CA LYS A 193 -17.54 -25.60 -14.33
C LYS A 193 -16.84 -26.10 -13.05
N GLU A 194 -17.28 -27.27 -12.58
CA GLU A 194 -16.71 -27.97 -11.41
C GLU A 194 -15.33 -28.58 -11.67
N GLN A 195 -14.93 -28.68 -12.94
CA GLN A 195 -13.62 -29.20 -13.30
C GLN A 195 -12.50 -28.26 -12.83
N ALA A 196 -11.34 -28.80 -12.50
CA ALA A 196 -10.14 -28.02 -12.29
C ALA A 196 -9.38 -27.83 -13.62
N ILE A 197 -8.86 -26.63 -13.88
CA ILE A 197 -8.17 -26.33 -15.14
C ILE A 197 -6.70 -25.94 -14.96
N PHE A 198 -5.85 -26.49 -15.82
CA PHE A 198 -4.48 -26.03 -16.09
C PHE A 198 -4.20 -25.99 -17.59
N LEU A 199 -3.99 -24.80 -18.15
CA LEU A 199 -3.43 -24.64 -19.49
C LEU A 199 -2.21 -23.74 -19.41
N GLY A 200 -1.04 -24.27 -19.78
CA GLY A 200 0.21 -23.53 -19.67
C GLY A 200 1.32 -24.04 -20.57
N ARG A 201 2.38 -23.23 -20.70
CA ARG A 201 3.60 -23.61 -21.40
C ARG A 201 4.31 -24.77 -20.69
N PRO A 202 5.28 -25.44 -21.31
CA PRO A 202 6.07 -26.48 -20.64
C PRO A 202 7.22 -25.93 -19.78
N THR A 203 7.14 -24.67 -19.30
CA THR A 203 8.19 -24.10 -18.45
C THR A 203 8.36 -24.93 -17.16
N GLY A 204 9.59 -25.27 -16.77
CA GLY A 204 9.84 -26.14 -15.61
C GLY A 204 9.51 -27.63 -15.80
N TRP A 205 9.32 -28.11 -17.04
CA TRP A 205 8.92 -29.50 -17.33
C TRP A 205 9.79 -30.58 -16.67
N HIS A 206 11.10 -30.36 -16.64
CA HIS A 206 12.09 -31.25 -16.02
C HIS A 206 11.80 -31.54 -14.53
N LYS A 207 11.08 -30.65 -13.84
CA LYS A 207 10.70 -30.80 -12.42
C LYS A 207 9.57 -31.80 -12.18
N GLY A 208 8.88 -32.28 -13.22
CA GLY A 208 7.83 -33.31 -13.07
C GLY A 208 6.45 -32.79 -12.67
N ALA A 209 6.32 -31.67 -11.95
CA ALA A 209 5.01 -31.18 -11.47
C ALA A 209 3.99 -30.97 -12.59
N ARG A 210 4.40 -30.34 -13.71
CA ARG A 210 3.51 -30.16 -14.88
C ARG A 210 3.17 -31.50 -15.54
N ARG A 211 4.11 -32.45 -15.59
CA ARG A 211 3.86 -33.80 -16.11
C ARG A 211 2.77 -34.51 -15.31
N ALA A 212 2.83 -34.44 -13.99
CA ALA A 212 1.82 -34.99 -13.10
C ALA A 212 0.43 -34.38 -13.35
N VAL A 213 0.34 -33.04 -13.48
CA VAL A 213 -0.93 -32.37 -13.81
C VAL A 213 -1.50 -32.82 -15.16
N ILE A 214 -0.67 -32.93 -16.20
CA ILE A 214 -1.14 -33.40 -17.51
C ILE A 214 -1.55 -34.88 -17.47
N ALA A 215 -0.80 -35.73 -16.77
CA ALA A 215 -1.13 -37.14 -16.60
C ALA A 215 -2.46 -37.32 -15.86
N ALA A 216 -2.69 -36.53 -14.80
CA ALA A 216 -3.92 -36.52 -14.03
C ALA A 216 -5.14 -36.18 -14.91
N GLY A 217 -5.06 -35.13 -15.73
CA GLY A 217 -6.17 -34.75 -16.62
C GLY A 217 -6.42 -35.72 -17.77
N LYS A 218 -5.42 -36.49 -18.21
CA LYS A 218 -5.65 -37.60 -19.14
C LYS A 218 -6.35 -38.79 -18.49
N LYS A 219 -6.01 -39.08 -17.23
CA LYS A 219 -6.57 -40.19 -16.47
C LYS A 219 -7.99 -39.88 -15.98
N HIS A 220 -8.25 -38.61 -15.65
CA HIS A 220 -9.50 -38.10 -15.08
C HIS A 220 -10.03 -36.87 -15.83
N PRO A 221 -10.30 -36.97 -17.15
CA PRO A 221 -10.74 -35.83 -17.97
C PRO A 221 -12.11 -35.27 -17.56
N GLU A 222 -12.91 -36.06 -16.85
CA GLU A 222 -14.19 -35.64 -16.26
C GLU A 222 -14.01 -34.66 -15.10
N TYR A 223 -12.86 -34.68 -14.41
CA TYR A 223 -12.56 -33.79 -13.28
C TYR A 223 -11.52 -32.72 -13.61
N ILE A 224 -10.55 -33.00 -14.48
CA ILE A 224 -9.39 -32.15 -14.71
C ILE A 224 -9.23 -31.85 -16.20
N VAL A 225 -9.25 -30.56 -16.54
CA VAL A 225 -8.90 -30.05 -17.87
C VAL A 225 -7.45 -29.59 -17.84
N SER A 226 -6.54 -30.37 -18.41
CA SER A 226 -5.11 -30.07 -18.41
C SER A 226 -4.51 -30.11 -19.81
N GLY A 227 -3.60 -29.20 -20.14
CA GLY A 227 -2.95 -29.18 -21.44
C GLY A 227 -1.71 -28.30 -21.52
N LEU A 228 -0.78 -28.69 -22.40
CA LEU A 228 0.35 -27.86 -22.79
C LEU A 228 -0.05 -26.93 -23.92
N THR A 229 0.29 -25.65 -23.82
CA THR A 229 -0.01 -24.66 -24.87
C THR A 229 1.14 -24.47 -25.86
N ASP A 230 2.27 -25.12 -25.63
CA ASP A 230 3.48 -25.03 -26.46
C ASP A 230 4.35 -26.29 -26.30
N TYR A 231 5.23 -26.56 -27.26
CA TYR A 231 6.14 -27.72 -27.20
C TYR A 231 7.30 -27.46 -26.24
N PRO A 232 7.78 -28.47 -25.49
CA PRO A 232 8.96 -28.32 -24.66
C PRO A 232 10.22 -28.07 -25.51
N ASP A 233 11.17 -27.30 -24.98
CA ASP A 233 12.41 -27.00 -25.71
C ASP A 233 13.15 -28.29 -26.10
N PRO A 234 13.67 -28.40 -27.34
CA PRO A 234 14.44 -29.55 -27.79
C PRO A 234 15.67 -29.76 -26.88
N GLY A 235 15.76 -30.91 -26.21
CA GLY A 235 16.87 -31.26 -25.32
C GLY A 235 16.59 -31.17 -23.81
N ILE A 236 15.37 -30.79 -23.40
CA ILE A 236 14.91 -30.86 -22.00
C ILE A 236 14.03 -32.09 -21.74
N VAL A 237 13.50 -32.70 -22.80
CA VAL A 237 12.42 -33.70 -22.77
C VAL A 237 12.73 -34.83 -23.75
N SER A 238 12.35 -36.07 -23.43
CA SER A 238 12.50 -37.21 -24.35
C SER A 238 11.51 -37.11 -25.53
N ASP A 239 11.86 -37.71 -26.66
CA ASP A 239 10.98 -37.74 -27.85
C ASP A 239 9.62 -38.42 -27.53
N GLU A 240 9.60 -39.39 -26.61
CA GLU A 240 8.38 -40.04 -26.10
C GLU A 240 7.48 -39.08 -25.33
N ASP A 241 8.03 -38.22 -24.47
CA ASP A 241 7.27 -37.20 -23.73
C ASP A 241 6.72 -36.13 -24.69
N GLN A 242 7.47 -35.75 -25.74
CA GLN A 242 7.01 -34.77 -26.73
C GLN A 242 5.81 -35.27 -27.54
N LEU A 243 5.82 -36.55 -27.93
CA LEU A 243 4.75 -37.19 -28.70
C LEU A 243 3.56 -37.60 -27.82
N GLY A 244 3.79 -37.90 -26.55
CA GLY A 244 2.79 -38.42 -25.62
C GLY A 244 1.72 -37.40 -25.24
N PHE A 245 2.06 -36.13 -24.97
CA PHE A 245 1.15 -35.17 -24.33
C PHE A 245 0.35 -34.24 -25.25
N GLY A 246 0.86 -33.92 -26.45
CA GLY A 246 0.18 -33.06 -27.42
C GLY A 246 0.02 -31.58 -26.99
N ILE A 247 -0.42 -30.73 -27.92
CA ILE A 247 -0.66 -29.29 -27.68
C ILE A 247 -2.16 -29.01 -27.63
N THR A 248 -2.58 -28.30 -26.60
CA THR A 248 -3.94 -27.80 -26.40
C THR A 248 -4.00 -26.31 -26.71
N PRO A 249 -5.06 -25.82 -27.40
CA PRO A 249 -5.24 -24.39 -27.62
C PRO A 249 -5.20 -23.59 -26.31
N SER A 250 -4.45 -22.49 -26.31
CA SER A 250 -4.37 -21.60 -25.15
C SER A 250 -5.73 -20.95 -24.84
N LEU A 251 -6.14 -20.98 -23.58
CA LEU A 251 -7.28 -20.23 -23.06
C LEU A 251 -6.77 -19.10 -22.17
N PRO A 252 -7.12 -17.82 -22.42
CA PRO A 252 -6.70 -16.72 -21.56
C PRO A 252 -7.08 -16.94 -20.09
N LEU A 253 -6.25 -16.51 -19.16
CA LEU A 253 -6.48 -16.69 -17.73
C LEU A 253 -7.82 -16.09 -17.27
N SER A 254 -8.23 -14.96 -17.85
CA SER A 254 -9.55 -14.34 -17.57
C SER A 254 -10.72 -15.24 -17.95
N HIS A 255 -10.62 -16.01 -19.03
CA HIS A 255 -11.64 -16.99 -19.41
C HIS A 255 -11.57 -18.24 -18.51
N GLN A 256 -10.38 -18.68 -18.12
CA GLN A 256 -10.25 -19.76 -17.13
C GLN A 256 -10.96 -19.39 -15.82
N ILE A 257 -10.71 -18.18 -15.28
CA ILE A 257 -11.35 -17.68 -14.07
C ILE A 257 -12.87 -17.49 -14.26
N ARG A 258 -13.30 -16.98 -15.41
CA ARG A 258 -14.73 -16.79 -15.72
C ARG A 258 -15.49 -18.12 -15.79
N ASP A 259 -14.87 -19.16 -16.35
CA ASP A 259 -15.58 -20.38 -16.72
C ASP A 259 -15.40 -21.54 -15.71
N TYR A 260 -14.38 -21.50 -14.85
CA TYR A 260 -14.01 -22.60 -13.95
C TYR A 260 -13.93 -22.17 -12.48
N LYS A 261 -14.48 -23.01 -11.58
CA LYS A 261 -14.42 -22.81 -10.13
C LYS A 261 -13.04 -23.05 -9.55
N TYR A 262 -12.31 -24.03 -10.08
CA TYR A 262 -11.02 -24.47 -9.56
C TYR A 262 -9.93 -24.26 -10.60
N ILE A 263 -8.86 -23.56 -10.22
CA ILE A 263 -7.68 -23.36 -11.05
C ILE A 263 -6.51 -24.08 -10.41
N ILE A 264 -5.83 -24.91 -11.19
CA ILE A 264 -4.61 -25.58 -10.74
C ILE A 264 -3.46 -24.62 -10.95
N ASN A 265 -2.77 -24.23 -9.88
CA ASN A 265 -1.52 -23.50 -9.93
C ASN A 265 -0.32 -24.46 -9.81
N VAL A 266 0.67 -24.27 -10.67
CA VAL A 266 1.89 -25.06 -10.72
C VAL A 266 3.02 -24.17 -11.23
N ASP A 267 4.17 -24.29 -10.59
CA ASP A 267 5.32 -23.47 -10.89
C ASP A 267 5.96 -23.78 -12.25
N GLY A 268 6.71 -22.80 -12.75
CA GLY A 268 7.54 -22.94 -13.94
C GLY A 268 9.00 -23.19 -13.59
N TRP A 269 9.89 -22.42 -14.22
CA TRP A 269 11.32 -22.41 -13.87
C TRP A 269 11.55 -21.96 -12.44
N CYS A 270 10.80 -20.96 -11.99
CA CYS A 270 10.72 -20.58 -10.60
C CYS A 270 9.41 -19.83 -10.34
N GLY A 271 8.62 -20.28 -9.38
CA GLY A 271 7.31 -19.69 -9.09
C GLY A 271 6.32 -19.73 -10.27
N SER A 272 5.22 -19.00 -10.11
CA SER A 272 4.15 -18.92 -11.10
C SER A 272 3.69 -17.47 -11.25
N LYS A 273 4.01 -16.85 -12.39
CA LYS A 273 3.62 -15.46 -12.73
C LYS A 273 2.12 -15.19 -12.56
N ARG A 274 1.27 -16.22 -12.71
CA ARG A 274 -0.19 -16.09 -12.56
C ARG A 274 -0.69 -16.19 -11.12
N MET A 275 0.11 -16.69 -10.18
CA MET A 275 -0.34 -16.92 -8.80
C MET A 275 -0.82 -15.63 -8.14
N LYS A 276 -0.12 -14.50 -8.34
CA LYS A 276 -0.59 -13.18 -7.90
C LYS A 276 -1.99 -12.85 -8.40
N GLN A 277 -2.26 -13.06 -9.69
CA GLN A 277 -3.57 -12.76 -10.30
C GLN A 277 -4.65 -13.72 -9.81
N LEU A 278 -4.29 -14.99 -9.61
CA LEU A 278 -5.19 -16.00 -9.06
C LEU A 278 -5.63 -15.67 -7.63
N LEU A 279 -4.71 -15.16 -6.79
CA LEU A 279 -5.04 -14.74 -5.42
C LEU A 279 -6.10 -13.62 -5.42
N GLY A 280 -6.17 -12.78 -6.45
CA GLY A 280 -7.20 -11.74 -6.59
C GLY A 280 -8.50 -12.21 -7.26
N SER A 281 -8.58 -13.47 -7.70
CA SER A 281 -9.70 -14.00 -8.49
C SER A 281 -10.82 -14.58 -7.63
N ASP A 282 -11.94 -14.90 -8.28
CA ASP A 282 -13.07 -15.60 -7.66
C ASP A 282 -12.98 -17.13 -7.78
N SER A 283 -11.86 -17.70 -8.22
CA SER A 283 -11.68 -19.15 -8.32
C SER A 283 -10.83 -19.71 -7.17
N ALA A 284 -11.13 -20.92 -6.75
CA ALA A 284 -10.33 -21.66 -5.78
C ALA A 284 -9.01 -22.13 -6.42
N ILE A 285 -7.90 -21.96 -5.70
CA ILE A 285 -6.56 -22.27 -6.19
C ILE A 285 -6.11 -23.62 -5.60
N LEU A 286 -5.97 -24.63 -6.46
CA LEU A 286 -5.28 -25.88 -6.15
C LEU A 286 -3.79 -25.67 -6.43
N ASN A 287 -3.01 -25.35 -5.40
CA ASN A 287 -1.61 -24.99 -5.56
C ASN A 287 -0.69 -26.18 -5.29
N LEU A 288 0.03 -26.64 -6.32
CA LEU A 288 1.10 -27.62 -6.16
C LEU A 288 2.26 -26.95 -5.42
N VAL A 289 2.50 -27.38 -4.18
CA VAL A 289 3.50 -26.76 -3.30
C VAL A 289 4.90 -27.08 -3.81
N SER A 290 5.71 -26.05 -4.00
CA SER A 290 7.10 -26.13 -4.44
C SER A 290 8.03 -25.61 -3.33
N TRP A 291 9.34 -25.77 -3.51
CA TRP A 291 10.36 -25.22 -2.58
C TRP A 291 10.84 -23.83 -3.00
N GLU A 292 10.37 -23.35 -4.14
CA GLU A 292 10.68 -22.05 -4.69
C GLU A 292 9.74 -20.99 -4.11
N GLU A 293 10.32 -19.89 -3.65
CA GLU A 293 9.59 -18.79 -3.03
C GLU A 293 9.74 -17.51 -3.85
N GLU A 294 8.63 -16.92 -4.29
CA GLU A 294 8.58 -15.52 -4.68
C GLU A 294 8.55 -14.64 -3.43
N TRP A 295 8.80 -13.34 -3.57
CA TRP A 295 8.87 -12.40 -2.43
C TRP A 295 7.65 -12.41 -1.49
N TYR A 296 6.47 -12.80 -2.01
CA TYR A 296 5.22 -12.86 -1.25
C TYR A 296 4.84 -14.27 -0.81
N THR A 297 5.49 -15.32 -1.32
CA THR A 297 5.17 -16.73 -1.01
C THR A 297 5.27 -17.06 0.48
N PRO A 298 6.29 -16.59 1.23
CA PRO A 298 6.40 -16.85 2.68
C PRO A 298 5.22 -16.33 3.52
N LEU A 299 4.44 -15.41 2.95
CA LEU A 299 3.29 -14.79 3.60
C LEU A 299 1.99 -15.56 3.33
N LEU A 300 2.03 -16.55 2.41
CA LEU A 300 0.89 -17.38 2.10
C LEU A 300 0.74 -18.51 3.12
N VAL A 301 -0.49 -18.77 3.55
CA VAL A 301 -0.82 -19.82 4.50
C VAL A 301 -1.62 -20.92 3.77
N PRO A 302 -1.07 -22.15 3.65
CA PRO A 302 -1.81 -23.30 3.11
C PRO A 302 -3.14 -23.52 3.83
N GLY A 303 -4.20 -23.85 3.09
CA GLY A 303 -5.55 -24.05 3.65
C GLY A 303 -6.25 -22.75 4.06
N LYS A 304 -5.59 -21.59 3.92
CA LYS A 304 -6.17 -20.26 4.16
C LYS A 304 -6.17 -19.42 2.90
N HIS A 305 -5.09 -19.37 2.13
CA HIS A 305 -5.00 -18.56 0.90
C HIS A 305 -5.09 -19.41 -0.38
N TYR A 306 -4.88 -20.71 -0.27
CA TYR A 306 -5.00 -21.67 -1.36
C TYR A 306 -5.20 -23.07 -0.78
N ILE A 307 -5.65 -24.01 -1.61
CA ILE A 307 -5.77 -25.43 -1.29
C ILE A 307 -4.43 -26.10 -1.63
N PRO A 308 -3.66 -26.59 -0.63
CA PRO A 308 -2.37 -27.19 -0.90
C PRO A 308 -2.53 -28.56 -1.54
N VAL A 309 -1.79 -28.79 -2.62
CA VAL A 309 -1.60 -30.10 -3.22
C VAL A 309 -0.13 -30.44 -3.02
N ARG A 310 0.19 -31.46 -2.22
CA ARG A 310 1.58 -31.85 -2.06
C ARG A 310 2.06 -32.51 -3.33
N PHE A 311 3.33 -32.26 -3.61
CA PHE A 311 4.03 -32.83 -4.74
C PHE A 311 5.44 -33.18 -4.26
N GLU A 312 5.77 -34.46 -4.18
CA GLU A 312 7.11 -34.90 -3.84
C GLU A 312 7.94 -35.02 -5.12
N ALA A 313 8.70 -33.97 -5.41
CA ALA A 313 9.64 -33.94 -6.52
C ALA A 313 10.97 -34.61 -6.13
N HIS A 314 10.98 -35.92 -5.81
CA HIS A 314 12.24 -36.64 -5.68
C HIS A 314 12.18 -38.03 -6.32
N ASP A 315 12.99 -38.17 -7.36
CA ASP A 315 13.45 -39.40 -7.99
C ASP A 315 12.38 -40.41 -8.45
N GLN A 316 12.18 -40.42 -9.78
CA GLN A 316 11.79 -41.58 -10.60
C GLN A 316 10.39 -42.21 -10.36
N PHE A 317 9.65 -41.78 -9.34
CA PHE A 317 8.26 -42.16 -9.17
C PHE A 317 7.35 -41.02 -9.63
N LEU A 318 6.68 -41.25 -10.75
CA LEU A 318 5.60 -40.39 -11.26
C LEU A 318 4.48 -40.37 -10.22
N ASP A 319 4.32 -39.25 -9.51
CA ASP A 319 3.02 -38.89 -8.95
C ASP A 319 2.03 -38.80 -10.11
N ASP A 320 1.02 -39.68 -10.11
CA ASP A 320 -0.01 -39.75 -11.15
C ASP A 320 -1.12 -38.70 -10.96
N GLY A 321 -0.92 -37.78 -10.01
CA GLY A 321 -1.85 -36.71 -9.65
C GLY A 321 -3.01 -37.20 -8.80
N THR A 322 -2.88 -38.34 -8.11
CA THR A 322 -3.89 -38.82 -7.17
C THR A 322 -4.17 -37.80 -6.06
N GLU A 323 -3.14 -37.16 -5.49
CA GLU A 323 -3.36 -36.12 -4.45
C GLU A 323 -4.08 -34.88 -5.02
N LEU A 324 -3.79 -34.50 -6.27
CA LEU A 324 -4.48 -33.42 -6.95
C LEU A 324 -5.98 -33.72 -7.11
N LEU A 325 -6.33 -34.95 -7.53
CA LEU A 325 -7.72 -35.37 -7.63
C LEU A 325 -8.39 -35.41 -6.26
N ASP A 326 -7.75 -35.99 -5.25
CA ASP A 326 -8.29 -36.08 -3.90
C ASP A 326 -8.58 -34.69 -3.30
N MET A 327 -7.69 -33.72 -3.52
CA MET A 327 -7.89 -32.34 -3.05
C MET A 327 -8.98 -31.60 -3.83
N LEU A 328 -9.13 -31.87 -5.13
CA LEU A 328 -10.25 -31.35 -5.92
C LEU A 328 -11.59 -31.91 -5.43
N LEU A 329 -11.68 -33.23 -5.23
CA LEU A 329 -12.90 -33.86 -4.72
C LEU A 329 -13.25 -33.35 -3.32
N TRP A 330 -12.25 -33.21 -2.44
CA TRP A 330 -12.45 -32.58 -1.13
C TRP A 330 -13.00 -31.16 -1.26
N ALA A 331 -12.44 -30.35 -2.17
CA ALA A 331 -12.88 -28.96 -2.38
C ALA A 331 -14.33 -28.88 -2.87
N GLN A 332 -14.73 -29.81 -3.75
CA GLN A 332 -16.10 -29.92 -4.24
C GLN A 332 -17.09 -30.34 -3.13
N GLU A 333 -16.65 -31.17 -2.19
CA GLU A 333 -17.47 -31.59 -1.04
C GLU A 333 -17.57 -30.53 0.08
N HIS A 334 -16.71 -29.50 0.07
CA HIS A 334 -16.61 -28.48 1.13
C HIS A 334 -16.67 -27.04 0.58
N PRO A 335 -17.76 -26.65 -0.13
CA PRO A 335 -17.84 -25.37 -0.82
C PRO A 335 -17.80 -24.16 0.12
N GLU A 336 -18.33 -24.26 1.34
CA GLU A 336 -18.28 -23.17 2.33
C GLU A 336 -16.86 -22.90 2.84
N GLU A 337 -16.09 -23.95 3.12
CA GLU A 337 -14.67 -23.86 3.50
C GLU A 337 -13.85 -23.26 2.37
N VAL A 338 -14.09 -23.71 1.14
CA VAL A 338 -13.40 -23.19 -0.04
C VAL A 338 -13.74 -21.72 -0.29
N ALA A 339 -15.00 -21.31 -0.11
CA ALA A 339 -15.40 -19.91 -0.20
C ALA A 339 -14.61 -19.03 0.80
N LYS A 340 -14.37 -19.52 2.03
CA LYS A 340 -13.52 -18.82 3.02
C LYS A 340 -12.07 -18.71 2.54
N ILE A 341 -11.52 -19.77 1.94
CA ILE A 341 -10.16 -19.76 1.36
C ILE A 341 -10.05 -18.72 0.25
N VAL A 342 -11.00 -18.71 -0.70
CA VAL A 342 -11.05 -17.74 -1.81
C VAL A 342 -11.14 -16.31 -1.25
N GLN A 343 -12.01 -16.07 -0.26
CA GLN A 343 -12.17 -14.75 0.32
C GLN A 343 -10.89 -14.26 1.03
N HIS A 344 -10.20 -15.15 1.74
CA HIS A 344 -8.92 -14.83 2.35
C HIS A 344 -7.82 -14.57 1.31
N ALA A 345 -7.78 -15.34 0.21
CA ALA A 345 -6.88 -15.11 -0.92
C ALA A 345 -7.10 -13.71 -1.52
N LYS A 346 -8.35 -13.34 -1.81
CA LYS A 346 -8.71 -12.01 -2.34
C LYS A 346 -8.34 -10.89 -1.38
N SER A 347 -8.51 -11.13 -0.09
CA SER A 347 -8.12 -10.18 0.95
C SER A 347 -6.60 -10.03 1.02
N PHE A 348 -5.85 -11.12 0.91
CA PHE A 348 -4.39 -11.10 0.78
C PHE A 348 -3.98 -10.31 -0.46
N TYR A 349 -4.53 -10.63 -1.64
CA TYR A 349 -4.24 -9.92 -2.87
C TYR A 349 -4.52 -8.42 -2.72
N SER A 350 -5.71 -8.04 -2.26
CA SER A 350 -6.13 -6.63 -2.12
C SER A 350 -5.29 -5.82 -1.13
N PHE A 351 -4.41 -6.48 -0.39
CA PHE A 351 -3.69 -5.87 0.71
C PHE A 351 -2.17 -5.95 0.57
N TYR A 352 -1.68 -7.05 0.02
CA TYR A 352 -0.26 -7.32 -0.18
C TYR A 352 0.18 -7.08 -1.63
N LEU A 353 -0.71 -7.30 -2.60
CA LEU A 353 -0.36 -7.39 -4.02
C LEU A 353 -1.03 -6.33 -4.89
N SER A 354 -2.23 -5.86 -4.52
CA SER A 354 -2.85 -4.71 -5.16
C SER A 354 -2.12 -3.48 -4.64
N GLN A 355 -1.54 -2.70 -5.56
CA GLN A 355 -0.64 -1.60 -5.23
C GLN A 355 -1.34 -0.51 -4.40
N ARG A 356 -1.38 -0.64 -3.07
CA ARG A 356 -1.60 0.49 -2.17
C ARG A 356 -0.28 1.25 -2.06
N ASP A 357 0.05 1.95 -3.13
CA ASP A 357 1.36 2.56 -3.29
C ASP A 357 1.45 3.89 -2.53
N TYR A 358 1.65 3.82 -1.21
CA TYR A 358 2.01 4.98 -0.40
C TYR A 358 3.50 5.33 -0.52
N ALA A 359 4.33 4.43 -1.05
CA ALA A 359 5.78 4.59 -1.04
C ALA A 359 6.27 5.83 -1.81
N PRO A 360 5.79 6.15 -3.03
CA PRO A 360 6.11 7.41 -3.70
C PRO A 360 5.70 8.63 -2.90
N LEU A 361 4.54 8.58 -2.23
CA LEU A 361 4.05 9.68 -1.39
C LEU A 361 4.93 9.88 -0.15
N VAL A 362 5.18 8.82 0.62
CA VAL A 362 6.05 8.84 1.81
C VAL A 362 7.46 9.30 1.41
N THR A 363 7.99 8.77 0.32
CA THR A 363 9.31 9.15 -0.18
C THR A 363 9.36 10.60 -0.63
N LYS A 364 8.32 11.11 -1.30
CA LYS A 364 8.22 12.53 -1.66
C LYS A 364 8.20 13.41 -0.40
N LEU A 365 7.42 13.05 0.62
CA LEU A 365 7.34 13.80 1.88
C LEU A 365 8.69 13.84 2.61
N LEU A 366 9.40 12.70 2.66
CA LEU A 366 10.67 12.56 3.36
C LEU A 366 11.90 12.95 2.53
N SER A 367 11.73 13.25 1.24
CA SER A 367 12.82 13.54 0.31
C SER A 367 13.78 14.64 0.77
N ARG A 368 13.28 15.64 1.50
CA ARG A 368 14.08 16.74 2.07
C ARG A 368 15.00 16.33 3.22
N TYR A 369 14.77 15.17 3.81
CA TYR A 369 15.52 14.64 4.96
C TYR A 369 16.48 13.50 4.58
N ARG A 370 16.74 13.29 3.29
CA ARG A 370 17.62 12.21 2.79
C ARG A 370 19.07 12.29 3.30
N GLY A 371 19.53 13.48 3.71
CA GLY A 371 20.83 13.65 4.35
C GLY A 371 20.90 13.11 5.78
N GLY A 372 19.79 12.58 6.30
CA GLY A 372 19.64 12.14 7.68
C GLY A 372 19.14 13.26 8.60
N ILE A 373 18.70 12.86 9.79
CA ILE A 373 18.08 13.70 10.81
C ILE A 373 18.81 13.43 12.13
N ASN A 374 19.40 14.44 12.75
CA ASN A 374 19.95 14.27 14.10
C ASN A 374 18.82 14.32 15.13
N VAL A 375 18.85 13.40 16.09
CA VAL A 375 17.91 13.37 17.22
C VAL A 375 17.95 14.69 17.99
N ALA A 376 19.13 15.28 18.17
CA ALA A 376 19.30 16.55 18.87
C ALA A 376 18.57 17.72 18.18
N ASP A 377 18.50 17.73 16.85
CA ASP A 377 17.84 18.79 16.09
C ASP A 377 16.33 18.72 16.31
N VAL A 378 15.77 17.51 16.27
CA VAL A 378 14.33 17.26 16.54
C VAL A 378 13.96 17.64 17.99
N LEU A 379 14.81 17.32 18.96
CA LEU A 379 14.57 17.65 20.38
C LEU A 379 14.65 19.17 20.67
N ASN A 380 15.27 19.95 19.78
CA ASN A 380 15.45 21.40 19.92
C ASN A 380 14.58 22.23 18.95
N LEU A 381 13.59 21.61 18.30
CA LEU A 381 12.66 22.31 17.43
C LEU A 381 11.97 23.48 18.14
N LYS A 382 11.82 24.60 17.42
CA LYS A 382 11.15 25.79 17.94
C LYS A 382 9.64 25.56 18.07
N VAL A 383 8.99 26.34 18.93
CA VAL A 383 7.53 26.33 19.04
C VAL A 383 6.93 27.14 17.88
N PRO A 384 6.03 26.56 17.06
CA PRO A 384 5.24 27.29 16.08
C PRO A 384 4.54 28.53 16.68
N PRO A 385 4.66 29.72 16.08
CA PRO A 385 3.94 30.91 16.55
C PRO A 385 2.43 30.77 16.26
N GLY A 386 1.55 31.15 17.19
CA GLY A 386 0.10 31.15 16.94
C GLY A 386 -0.79 31.32 18.18
N ARG A 387 -2.07 31.69 17.97
CA ARG A 387 -3.07 31.94 19.04
C ARG A 387 -3.33 30.73 19.96
N SER A 388 -2.93 29.53 19.54
CA SER A 388 -3.11 28.25 20.27
C SER A 388 -1.80 27.64 20.76
N ALA A 389 -0.66 28.32 20.60
CA ALA A 389 0.62 27.91 21.20
C ALA A 389 0.52 27.98 22.74
N PRO A 390 1.19 27.11 23.51
CA PRO A 390 0.85 26.88 24.91
C PRO A 390 0.88 28.17 25.74
N VAL A 391 -0.28 28.47 26.33
CA VAL A 391 -0.42 29.36 27.47
C VAL A 391 0.12 28.60 28.67
N ALA A 392 1.28 29.06 29.16
CA ALA A 392 2.03 28.64 30.36
C ALA A 392 3.04 27.47 30.20
N GLY A 393 4.30 27.75 30.56
CA GLY A 393 5.24 26.75 31.07
C GLY A 393 6.53 26.46 30.29
N GLY A 394 6.70 26.95 29.05
CA GLY A 394 7.92 26.70 28.26
C GLY A 394 8.00 25.30 27.62
N ALA A 395 6.86 24.61 27.47
CA ALA A 395 6.76 23.28 26.87
C ALA A 395 7.25 23.26 25.40
N ARG A 396 8.06 22.25 25.05
CA ARG A 396 8.54 22.02 23.68
C ARG A 396 7.55 21.16 22.89
N PRO A 397 7.42 21.36 21.57
CA PRO A 397 6.47 20.62 20.74
C PRO A 397 7.08 19.28 20.29
N VAL A 398 7.64 18.53 21.23
CA VAL A 398 8.39 17.30 20.95
C VAL A 398 8.02 16.21 21.95
N VAL A 399 7.76 15.03 21.43
CA VAL A 399 7.66 13.78 22.18
C VAL A 399 8.73 12.82 21.68
N TYR A 400 9.02 11.75 22.41
CA TYR A 400 9.87 10.68 21.90
C TYR A 400 9.37 9.32 22.36
N LEU A 401 9.58 8.32 21.52
CA LEU A 401 9.25 6.93 21.78
C LEU A 401 10.54 6.18 22.13
N VAL A 402 10.50 5.43 23.23
CA VAL A 402 11.54 4.48 23.60
C VAL A 402 10.87 3.21 24.11
N ASN A 403 11.23 2.05 23.57
CA ASN A 403 10.65 0.75 23.91
C ASN A 403 9.11 0.78 23.86
N ASN A 404 8.55 1.38 22.80
CA ASN A 404 7.12 1.55 22.60
C ASN A 404 6.40 2.33 23.73
N THR A 405 7.14 3.11 24.52
CA THR A 405 6.62 3.99 25.55
C THR A 405 6.79 5.44 25.11
N LEU A 406 5.73 6.24 25.27
CA LEU A 406 5.74 7.64 24.92
C LEU A 406 6.24 8.50 26.08
N HIS A 407 7.24 9.32 25.79
CA HIS A 407 7.84 10.26 26.72
C HIS A 407 7.75 11.70 26.22
N TYR A 408 7.78 12.65 27.14
CA TYR A 408 7.74 14.08 26.85
C TYR A 408 9.13 14.70 27.08
N ALA A 409 9.53 15.64 26.23
CA ALA A 409 10.89 16.23 26.23
C ALA A 409 11.21 17.13 27.45
N ASP A 410 10.25 17.43 28.33
CA ASP A 410 10.47 18.17 29.58
C ASP A 410 9.89 17.37 30.77
N ASN A 411 10.73 17.06 31.77
CA ASN A 411 10.32 16.41 33.02
C ASN A 411 9.28 17.21 33.84
N ARG A 412 9.02 18.48 33.50
CA ARG A 412 7.89 19.25 34.07
C ARG A 412 6.54 18.93 33.44
N MET A 413 6.52 18.26 32.28
CA MET A 413 5.29 17.88 31.56
C MET A 413 4.76 16.50 31.99
N ALA A 414 5.51 15.74 32.79
CA ALA A 414 5.03 14.49 33.38
C ALA A 414 3.91 14.69 34.43
N ILE A 415 3.53 15.93 34.73
CA ILE A 415 2.51 16.23 35.75
C ILE A 415 1.28 16.87 35.11
N ARG A 416 0.43 16.02 34.52
CA ARG A 416 -1.02 15.89 34.76
C ARG A 416 -1.69 15.29 33.52
N GLU A 417 -2.05 14.01 33.61
CA GLU A 417 -3.13 13.42 32.81
C GLU A 417 -4.50 14.13 32.98
N GLY A 418 -4.58 15.18 33.78
CA GLY A 418 -5.78 16.00 33.96
C GLY A 418 -5.62 17.39 33.33
N LYS A 419 -6.33 17.60 32.21
CA LYS A 419 -6.82 18.89 31.68
C LYS A 419 -5.81 20.07 31.64
N GLY A 420 -5.34 20.42 30.43
CA GLY A 420 -5.15 21.83 30.07
C GLY A 420 -3.75 22.37 29.73
N MET A 421 -2.83 21.60 29.13
CA MET A 421 -1.52 22.14 28.73
C MET A 421 -1.12 21.98 27.25
N PHE A 422 -1.88 21.24 26.45
CA PHE A 422 -1.62 21.13 25.01
C PHE A 422 -2.77 21.73 24.19
N SER A 423 -2.42 22.31 23.04
CA SER A 423 -3.36 22.91 22.10
C SER A 423 -4.39 21.90 21.57
N ALA A 424 -5.51 22.42 21.04
CA ALA A 424 -6.53 21.60 20.40
C ALA A 424 -5.95 20.68 19.30
N GLY A 425 -4.94 21.13 18.56
CA GLY A 425 -4.32 20.34 17.50
C GLY A 425 -3.58 19.09 18.00
N PHE A 426 -2.88 19.18 19.13
CA PHE A 426 -2.19 18.02 19.72
C PHE A 426 -3.16 16.94 20.20
N SER A 427 -4.25 17.34 20.88
CA SER A 427 -5.26 16.40 21.37
C SER A 427 -6.17 15.84 20.28
N THR A 428 -6.30 16.56 19.15
CA THR A 428 -7.22 16.19 18.05
C THR A 428 -6.52 15.40 16.95
N TYR A 429 -5.30 15.78 16.55
CA TYR A 429 -4.65 15.23 15.35
C TYR A 429 -3.47 14.32 15.67
N PHE A 430 -2.65 14.69 16.66
CA PHE A 430 -1.41 13.97 16.91
C PHE A 430 -1.61 12.78 17.87
N MET A 431 -2.09 13.06 19.08
CA MET A 431 -2.19 12.03 20.12
C MET A 431 -3.14 10.88 19.81
N PRO A 432 -4.33 11.09 19.19
CA PRO A 432 -5.19 9.98 18.82
C PRO A 432 -4.51 9.01 17.86
N VAL A 433 -3.72 9.53 16.91
CA VAL A 433 -2.97 8.72 15.95
C VAL A 433 -1.91 7.90 16.68
N ILE A 434 -1.00 8.56 17.41
CA ILE A 434 0.10 7.89 18.08
C ILE A 434 -0.42 6.86 19.11
N ARG A 435 -1.42 7.21 19.93
CA ARG A 435 -2.01 6.25 20.89
C ARG A 435 -2.66 5.06 20.20
N ARG A 436 -3.39 5.29 19.11
CA ARG A 436 -3.99 4.20 18.35
C ARG A 436 -2.91 3.27 17.81
N LEU A 437 -1.85 3.82 17.24
CA LEU A 437 -0.74 3.05 16.72
C LEU A 437 -0.02 2.26 17.85
N LEU A 438 0.33 2.91 18.95
CA LEU A 438 0.98 2.26 20.11
C LEU A 438 0.13 1.15 20.75
N ASN A 439 -1.21 1.22 20.65
CA ASN A 439 -2.10 0.13 21.06
C ASN A 439 -2.05 -1.03 20.07
N ASP A 440 -2.05 -0.74 18.77
CA ASP A 440 -2.18 -1.73 17.72
C ASP A 440 -0.83 -2.40 17.36
N MET A 441 0.32 -1.77 17.60
CA MET A 441 1.66 -2.27 17.22
C MET A 441 2.79 -1.83 18.16
N LEU A 442 4.02 -2.24 17.85
CA LEU A 442 5.25 -1.63 18.36
C LEU A 442 5.75 -0.59 17.35
N LEU A 443 6.15 0.59 17.82
CA LEU A 443 6.77 1.63 17.00
C LEU A 443 8.28 1.73 17.31
N PRO A 444 9.12 2.10 16.32
CA PRO A 444 10.54 2.29 16.52
C PRO A 444 10.84 3.42 17.52
N ASP A 445 12.04 3.37 18.11
CA ASP A 445 12.53 4.45 18.96
C ASP A 445 12.80 5.69 18.10
N MET A 446 12.09 6.79 18.36
CA MET A 446 12.21 8.00 17.54
C MET A 446 11.76 9.27 18.29
N PRO A 447 12.40 10.43 18.09
CA PRO A 447 11.87 11.71 18.50
C PRO A 447 10.84 12.16 17.47
N ILE A 448 9.75 12.78 17.92
CA ILE A 448 8.68 13.26 17.05
C ILE A 448 8.38 14.71 17.41
N GLY A 449 8.83 15.62 16.55
CA GLY A 449 8.38 17.01 16.57
C GLY A 449 6.95 17.07 16.06
N PHE A 450 6.06 17.82 16.72
CA PHE A 450 4.67 17.95 16.29
C PHE A 450 4.28 19.41 16.12
N ASN A 451 3.38 19.70 15.19
CA ASN A 451 2.78 21.01 15.06
C ASN A 451 1.50 21.09 15.92
N PRO A 452 1.47 21.92 16.98
CA PRO A 452 0.30 22.05 17.85
C PRO A 452 -0.89 22.79 17.23
N ILE A 453 -0.71 23.50 16.12
CA ILE A 453 -1.75 24.35 15.51
C ILE A 453 -2.29 23.73 14.21
N ASP A 454 -3.49 24.15 13.79
CA ASP A 454 -4.14 23.69 12.57
C ASP A 454 -3.32 24.04 11.32
N GLU A 455 -2.73 25.25 11.29
CA GLU A 455 -1.89 25.76 10.20
C GLU A 455 -0.45 25.30 10.35
N PRO A 456 0.23 24.88 9.27
CA PRO A 456 1.64 24.53 9.33
C PRO A 456 2.47 25.79 9.48
N ALA A 457 3.38 25.83 10.46
CA ALA A 457 4.29 26.95 10.61
C ALA A 457 5.27 27.02 9.44
N ARG A 458 5.53 28.24 8.95
CA ARG A 458 6.49 28.47 7.89
C ARG A 458 7.89 28.15 8.37
N ASP A 459 8.67 27.50 7.51
CA ASP A 459 10.04 27.09 7.84
C ASP A 459 10.91 28.29 8.23
N GLU A 460 10.65 29.48 7.66
CA GLU A 460 11.32 30.75 8.02
C GLU A 460 11.05 31.20 9.47
N ASP A 461 9.87 30.90 10.02
CA ASP A 461 9.48 31.31 11.36
C ASP A 461 10.04 30.36 12.43
N VAL A 462 10.15 29.06 12.11
CA VAL A 462 10.57 28.01 13.06
C VAL A 462 12.00 27.48 12.82
N GLY A 463 12.64 27.86 11.72
CA GLY A 463 13.98 27.41 11.36
C GLY A 463 14.03 26.03 10.70
N GLY A 464 12.93 25.59 10.09
CA GLY A 464 12.77 24.25 9.50
C GLY A 464 12.26 23.18 10.47
N GLY A 465 11.99 21.98 9.96
CA GLY A 465 11.39 20.84 10.67
C GLY A 465 12.36 19.66 10.87
N PRO A 466 11.86 18.42 11.09
CA PRO A 466 10.49 17.95 10.81
C PRO A 466 9.47 18.17 11.92
N TYR A 467 8.31 18.72 11.54
CA TYR A 467 7.11 18.74 12.36
C TYR A 467 6.06 17.79 11.78
N PHE A 468 5.41 16.99 12.62
CA PHE A 468 4.23 16.23 12.24
C PHE A 468 2.97 17.03 12.58
N GLY A 469 2.08 17.24 11.62
CA GLY A 469 0.85 18.01 11.85
C GLY A 469 -0.30 17.56 10.95
N TYR A 470 -1.37 18.33 10.93
CA TYR A 470 -2.57 17.96 10.16
C TYR A 470 -2.38 18.11 8.65
N CYS A 471 -1.69 19.16 8.20
CA CYS A 471 -1.55 19.50 6.78
C CYS A 471 -0.19 20.12 6.46
N ASN A 472 0.11 20.34 5.18
CA ASN A 472 1.37 20.88 4.70
C ASN A 472 1.13 21.93 3.60
N VAL A 473 2.08 22.84 3.43
CA VAL A 473 2.18 23.74 2.27
C VAL A 473 3.55 23.49 1.64
N PRO A 474 3.66 22.64 0.59
CA PRO A 474 4.92 22.02 0.13
C PRO A 474 6.10 22.96 -0.15
N ARG A 475 5.86 24.25 -0.40
CA ARG A 475 6.88 25.27 -0.67
C ARG A 475 7.26 26.13 0.54
N LEU A 476 6.42 26.18 1.56
CA LEU A 476 6.59 27.07 2.71
C LEU A 476 6.92 26.33 4.00
N THR A 477 6.56 25.04 4.06
CA THR A 477 6.64 24.27 5.30
C THR A 477 7.29 22.91 5.06
N SER A 478 7.89 22.40 6.12
CA SER A 478 8.52 21.09 6.23
C SER A 478 7.68 20.10 7.04
N ASN A 479 6.39 20.42 7.16
CA ASN A 479 5.43 19.66 7.93
C ASN A 479 5.10 18.33 7.23
N LEU A 480 5.15 17.25 7.99
CA LEU A 480 4.77 15.89 7.60
C LEU A 480 3.31 15.67 8.02
N PRO A 481 2.35 15.61 7.07
CA PRO A 481 0.95 15.50 7.41
C PRO A 481 0.62 14.09 7.91
N LEU A 482 -0.09 14.00 9.04
CA LEU A 482 -0.63 12.75 9.60
C LEU A 482 -2.13 12.63 9.34
N PRO A 483 -2.65 11.40 9.17
CA PRO A 483 -4.08 11.17 9.04
C PRO A 483 -4.82 11.43 10.35
N ASP A 484 -6.07 11.89 10.26
CA ASP A 484 -6.96 11.97 11.43
C ASP A 484 -7.59 10.59 11.72
N LEU A 485 -6.93 9.79 12.57
CA LEU A 485 -7.43 8.49 13.04
C LEU A 485 -8.56 8.61 14.09
N GLY A 486 -8.92 9.84 14.50
CA GLY A 486 -9.84 10.16 15.59
C GLY A 486 -11.34 10.00 15.30
N GLY A 487 -11.69 9.46 14.14
CA GLY A 487 -13.05 8.99 13.86
C GLY A 487 -13.94 10.02 13.19
N VAL A 488 -14.30 9.73 11.94
CA VAL A 488 -15.71 9.68 11.57
C VAL A 488 -15.84 8.49 10.65
N ASP A 489 -16.74 7.55 10.96
CA ASP A 489 -17.22 6.62 9.95
C ASP A 489 -17.57 7.43 8.69
N PRO A 490 -17.35 6.89 7.47
CA PRO A 490 -17.84 7.58 6.27
C PRO A 490 -19.28 7.98 6.53
N LEU A 491 -19.57 9.28 6.41
CA LEU A 491 -20.92 9.81 6.59
C LEU A 491 -21.78 9.23 5.48
N THR A 492 -22.30 8.05 5.72
CA THR A 492 -23.31 7.45 4.88
C THR A 492 -24.64 7.97 5.42
N CYS A 493 -25.41 8.61 4.56
CA CYS A 493 -26.87 8.71 4.75
C CYS A 493 -27.55 7.31 4.78
N GLY A 494 -26.79 6.21 4.85
CA GLY A 494 -27.26 4.83 4.87
C GLY A 494 -28.12 4.52 3.66
N LYS A 495 -29.26 3.88 3.91
CA LYS A 495 -30.29 3.57 2.90
C LYS A 495 -30.95 4.79 2.24
N TYR A 496 -30.66 6.00 2.72
CA TYR A 496 -31.25 7.25 2.23
C TYR A 496 -30.34 8.00 1.25
N CYS A 497 -29.14 7.49 0.96
CA CYS A 497 -28.30 8.06 -0.09
C CYS A 497 -28.80 7.61 -1.46
N THR A 498 -28.97 8.57 -2.37
CA THR A 498 -29.21 8.30 -3.79
C THR A 498 -27.87 8.36 -4.52
N PRO A 499 -27.41 7.25 -5.16
CA PRO A 499 -26.21 7.27 -5.98
C PRO A 499 -26.32 8.34 -7.07
N PHE A 500 -25.22 9.07 -7.33
CA PHE A 500 -25.19 10.03 -8.44
C PHE A 500 -25.46 9.31 -9.77
N SER A 501 -26.49 9.74 -10.49
CA SER A 501 -26.85 9.21 -11.81
C SER A 501 -27.64 10.23 -12.61
N VAL A 502 -27.91 9.90 -13.89
CA VAL A 502 -28.78 10.70 -14.75
C VAL A 502 -30.23 10.79 -14.25
N THR A 503 -30.67 9.81 -13.44
CA THR A 503 -32.00 9.76 -12.83
C THR A 503 -32.01 10.30 -11.39
N ASP A 504 -30.92 10.91 -10.94
CA ASP A 504 -30.83 11.48 -9.59
C ASP A 504 -31.79 12.68 -9.46
N HIS A 505 -32.69 12.62 -8.48
CA HIS A 505 -33.72 13.63 -8.22
C HIS A 505 -33.37 14.59 -7.08
N ARG A 506 -32.17 14.51 -6.51
CA ARG A 506 -31.69 15.50 -5.52
C ARG A 506 -31.61 16.89 -6.15
N LYS A 507 -31.54 17.93 -5.32
CA LYS A 507 -31.48 19.32 -5.78
C LYS A 507 -30.25 19.51 -6.66
N ASP A 508 -30.48 20.09 -7.84
CA ASP A 508 -29.45 20.35 -8.85
C ASP A 508 -28.65 21.64 -8.55
N GLN A 509 -28.51 21.99 -7.26
CA GLN A 509 -27.78 23.16 -6.78
C GLN A 509 -26.50 22.72 -6.08
N ALA A 510 -25.51 23.61 -6.04
CA ALA A 510 -24.33 23.43 -5.20
C ALA A 510 -24.56 23.97 -3.79
N ILE A 511 -24.07 23.30 -2.76
CA ILE A 511 -24.22 23.74 -1.36
C ILE A 511 -22.90 23.84 -0.59
N PHE A 512 -22.73 24.93 0.17
CA PHE A 512 -21.74 25.10 1.23
C PHE A 512 -22.35 25.74 2.47
N LEU A 513 -22.51 24.97 3.56
CA LEU A 513 -22.73 25.55 4.89
C LEU A 513 -21.56 25.18 5.79
N GLY A 514 -20.96 26.17 6.44
CA GLY A 514 -19.82 25.96 7.33
C GLY A 514 -19.48 27.16 8.21
N ARG A 515 -18.55 26.93 9.14
CA ARG A 515 -18.00 27.97 10.03
C ARG A 515 -17.12 28.97 9.25
N PRO A 516 -16.80 30.15 9.79
CA PRO A 516 -15.88 31.10 9.15
C PRO A 516 -14.38 30.74 9.32
N THR A 517 -14.01 29.48 9.58
CA THR A 517 -12.59 29.10 9.71
C THR A 517 -11.83 29.41 8.42
N GLY A 518 -10.64 30.02 8.49
CA GLY A 518 -9.87 30.42 7.30
C GLY A 518 -10.41 31.67 6.58
N TRP A 519 -11.29 32.46 7.21
CA TRP A 519 -11.90 33.66 6.58
C TRP A 519 -10.89 34.63 5.96
N HIS A 520 -9.77 34.84 6.67
CA HIS A 520 -8.69 35.73 6.27
C HIS A 520 -8.11 35.37 4.88
N LYS A 521 -8.21 34.11 4.44
CA LYS A 521 -7.75 33.61 3.14
C LYS A 521 -8.66 33.94 1.97
N GLY A 522 -9.89 34.41 2.22
CA GLY A 522 -10.82 34.87 1.18
C GLY A 522 -11.61 33.78 0.45
N ALA A 523 -11.19 32.50 0.46
CA ALA A 523 -11.89 31.44 -0.26
C ALA A 523 -13.35 31.26 0.18
N ARG A 524 -13.60 31.23 1.50
CA ARG A 524 -14.98 31.15 2.03
C ARG A 524 -15.79 32.40 1.71
N ARG A 525 -15.18 33.59 1.78
CA ARG A 525 -15.82 34.86 1.36
C ARG A 525 -16.33 34.77 -0.07
N ALA A 526 -15.50 34.27 -0.99
CA ALA A 526 -15.86 34.10 -2.39
C ALA A 526 -17.05 33.14 -2.57
N VAL A 527 -17.08 32.01 -1.86
CA VAL A 527 -18.20 31.06 -1.90
C VAL A 527 -19.50 31.70 -1.38
N ILE A 528 -19.45 32.42 -0.25
CA ILE A 528 -20.64 33.07 0.31
C ILE A 528 -21.15 34.19 -0.63
N ALA A 529 -20.24 34.98 -1.21
CA ALA A 529 -20.60 36.00 -2.19
C ALA A 529 -21.24 35.40 -3.45
N ALA A 530 -20.74 34.26 -3.92
CA ALA A 530 -21.29 33.54 -5.07
C ALA A 530 -22.74 33.10 -4.85
N GLY A 531 -23.07 32.49 -3.70
CA GLY A 531 -24.45 32.07 -3.42
C GLY A 531 -25.42 33.22 -3.18
N ARG A 532 -24.93 34.41 -2.83
CA ARG A 532 -25.76 35.63 -2.78
C ARG A 532 -26.06 36.21 -4.15
N LYS A 533 -25.06 36.17 -5.03
CA LYS A 533 -25.20 36.62 -6.42
C LYS A 533 -26.11 35.69 -7.23
N ASP A 534 -25.97 34.38 -7.01
CA ASP A 534 -26.61 33.34 -7.80
C ASP A 534 -27.34 32.29 -6.91
N PRO A 535 -28.32 32.69 -6.07
CA PRO A 535 -28.97 31.81 -5.09
C PRO A 535 -29.81 30.68 -5.73
N GLU A 536 -30.17 30.84 -7.00
CA GLU A 536 -30.84 29.79 -7.77
C GLU A 536 -29.90 28.60 -8.08
N TYR A 537 -28.59 28.82 -8.09
CA TYR A 537 -27.58 27.80 -8.38
C TYR A 537 -26.80 27.35 -7.14
N ILE A 538 -26.49 28.28 -6.23
CA ILE A 538 -25.56 28.08 -5.13
C ILE A 538 -26.22 28.44 -3.80
N VAL A 539 -26.35 27.45 -2.92
CA VAL A 539 -26.79 27.62 -1.54
C VAL A 539 -25.55 27.74 -0.65
N SER A 540 -25.28 28.93 -0.11
CA SER A 540 -24.10 29.14 0.73
C SER A 540 -24.38 29.97 1.98
N GLY A 541 -23.74 29.65 3.10
CA GLY A 541 -23.93 30.39 4.35
C GLY A 541 -22.93 30.07 5.44
N LEU A 542 -22.72 31.05 6.34
CA LEU A 542 -21.98 30.86 7.58
C LEU A 542 -22.89 30.30 8.67
N THR A 543 -22.46 29.26 9.38
CA THR A 543 -23.29 28.61 10.40
C THR A 543 -23.10 29.15 11.81
N GLU A 544 -22.04 29.92 12.04
CA GLU A 544 -21.67 30.47 13.36
C GLU A 544 -21.01 31.84 13.17
N TYR A 545 -21.13 32.69 14.19
CA TYR A 545 -20.41 33.96 14.22
C TYR A 545 -18.90 33.70 14.32
N PRO A 546 -18.08 34.50 13.65
CA PRO A 546 -16.62 34.42 13.78
C PRO A 546 -16.18 34.83 15.19
N ASP A 547 -15.03 34.32 15.66
CA ASP A 547 -14.41 34.87 16.87
C ASP A 547 -14.13 36.38 16.67
N PRO A 548 -14.23 37.21 17.73
CA PRO A 548 -13.96 38.64 17.63
C PRO A 548 -12.60 38.92 16.97
N GLY A 549 -12.61 39.71 15.88
CA GLY A 549 -11.41 40.09 15.13
C GLY A 549 -10.97 39.14 14.00
N ILE A 550 -11.75 38.11 13.66
CA ILE A 550 -11.51 37.29 12.44
C ILE A 550 -12.19 37.90 11.20
N VAL A 551 -13.30 38.62 11.40
CA VAL A 551 -14.17 39.17 10.35
C VAL A 551 -14.52 40.59 10.72
N SER A 552 -14.45 41.52 9.76
CA SER A 552 -14.83 42.92 10.00
C SER A 552 -16.31 43.04 10.36
N ASP A 553 -16.68 44.08 11.12
CA ASP A 553 -18.08 44.33 11.47
C ASP A 553 -18.95 44.50 10.21
N GLU A 554 -18.37 45.10 9.16
CA GLU A 554 -18.97 45.23 7.83
C GLU A 554 -19.23 43.87 7.17
N ASP A 555 -18.28 42.94 7.19
CA ASP A 555 -18.47 41.58 6.67
C ASP A 555 -19.51 40.81 7.50
N GLN A 556 -19.54 41.00 8.82
CA GLN A 556 -20.53 40.34 9.70
C GLN A 556 -21.95 40.81 9.40
N LEU A 557 -22.16 42.12 9.32
CA LEU A 557 -23.42 42.75 8.91
C LEU A 557 -23.80 42.34 7.49
N SER A 558 -22.81 42.25 6.61
CA SER A 558 -23.02 41.87 5.22
C SER A 558 -23.48 40.43 5.14
N PHE A 559 -22.74 39.44 5.65
CA PHE A 559 -22.93 38.01 5.35
C PHE A 559 -24.00 37.27 6.18
N GLY A 560 -24.22 37.65 7.44
CA GLY A 560 -25.22 37.03 8.33
C GLY A 560 -24.99 35.53 8.63
N ILE A 561 -25.85 34.95 9.48
CA ILE A 561 -25.81 33.53 9.88
C ILE A 561 -26.95 32.74 9.25
N THR A 562 -26.62 31.58 8.70
CA THR A 562 -27.54 30.60 8.13
C THR A 562 -27.69 29.41 9.08
N PRO A 563 -28.89 28.87 9.30
CA PRO A 563 -29.07 27.66 10.11
C PRO A 563 -28.18 26.52 9.63
N SER A 564 -27.50 25.84 10.56
CA SER A 564 -26.64 24.71 10.24
C SER A 564 -27.45 23.54 9.67
N LEU A 565 -26.98 22.96 8.55
CA LEU A 565 -27.47 21.70 8.01
C LEU A 565 -26.36 20.65 8.14
N PRO A 566 -26.58 19.51 8.82
CA PRO A 566 -25.59 18.45 8.91
C PRO A 566 -25.10 18.00 7.53
N LEU A 567 -23.82 17.65 7.41
CA LEU A 567 -23.22 17.26 6.13
C LEU A 567 -23.95 16.05 5.50
N SER A 568 -24.41 15.10 6.30
CA SER A 568 -25.22 13.97 5.82
C SER A 568 -26.52 14.41 5.15
N HIS A 569 -27.16 15.48 5.64
CA HIS A 569 -28.36 16.04 5.01
C HIS A 569 -28.01 16.85 3.76
N GLN A 570 -26.88 17.56 3.75
CA GLN A 570 -26.37 18.21 2.54
C GLN A 570 -26.16 17.16 1.42
N ILE A 571 -25.49 16.04 1.72
CA ILE A 571 -25.27 14.92 0.77
C ILE A 571 -26.59 14.28 0.33
N ARG A 572 -27.52 14.05 1.26
CA ARG A 572 -28.83 13.46 0.94
C ARG A 572 -29.64 14.34 0.00
N ASP A 573 -29.60 15.65 0.18
CA ASP A 573 -30.54 16.56 -0.47
C ASP A 573 -29.96 17.25 -1.72
N TYR A 574 -28.63 17.29 -1.89
CA TYR A 574 -27.96 18.03 -2.97
C TYR A 574 -27.00 17.15 -3.79
N LYS A 575 -27.01 17.36 -5.12
CA LYS A 575 -26.13 16.67 -6.06
C LYS A 575 -24.68 17.13 -5.99
N TYR A 576 -24.45 18.43 -5.74
CA TYR A 576 -23.12 19.02 -5.75
C TYR A 576 -22.81 19.65 -4.38
N ILE A 577 -21.69 19.26 -3.79
CA ILE A 577 -21.22 19.82 -2.52
C ILE A 577 -19.93 20.58 -2.77
N ILE A 578 -19.85 21.80 -2.26
CA ILE A 578 -18.66 22.64 -2.38
C ILE A 578 -17.72 22.28 -1.23
N ASN A 579 -16.47 21.96 -1.58
CA ASN A 579 -15.38 21.87 -0.62
C ASN A 579 -14.53 23.15 -0.69
N VAL A 580 -14.22 23.69 0.49
CA VAL A 580 -13.34 24.85 0.65
C VAL A 580 -12.61 24.72 1.98
N ASP A 581 -11.32 25.04 1.94
CA ASP A 581 -10.42 24.94 3.08
C ASP A 581 -10.76 25.92 4.20
N GLY A 582 -10.24 25.61 5.38
CA GLY A 582 -10.40 26.39 6.60
C GLY A 582 -9.07 27.01 7.04
N TRP A 583 -8.71 26.79 8.31
CA TRP A 583 -7.34 27.05 8.76
C TRP A 583 -6.34 26.19 8.00
N CYS A 584 -6.72 25.00 7.53
CA CYS A 584 -5.96 24.29 6.53
C CYS A 584 -6.90 23.45 5.67
N GLY A 585 -6.46 22.26 5.22
CA GLY A 585 -7.32 21.25 4.62
C GLY A 585 -8.63 21.05 5.39
N SER A 586 -9.73 20.89 4.65
CA SER A 586 -11.05 20.72 5.26
C SER A 586 -11.34 19.26 5.58
N LYS A 587 -11.55 18.93 6.87
CA LYS A 587 -11.98 17.58 7.32
C LYS A 587 -13.18 17.00 6.56
N ARG A 588 -14.03 17.86 5.99
CA ARG A 588 -15.19 17.43 5.20
C ARG A 588 -14.77 16.72 3.91
N MET A 589 -13.63 17.06 3.32
CA MET A 589 -13.20 16.53 2.02
C MET A 589 -13.12 15.00 2.03
N LYS A 590 -12.50 14.40 3.06
CA LYS A 590 -12.49 12.94 3.25
C LYS A 590 -13.89 12.33 3.24
N GLN A 591 -14.86 12.94 3.91
CA GLN A 591 -16.25 12.46 3.96
C GLN A 591 -16.96 12.63 2.62
N LEU A 592 -16.66 13.72 1.91
CA LEU A 592 -17.20 13.97 0.57
C LEU A 592 -16.70 12.95 -0.45
N LEU A 593 -15.42 12.56 -0.40
CA LEU A 593 -14.85 11.52 -1.26
C LEU A 593 -15.53 10.16 -1.09
N ALA A 594 -16.10 9.88 0.09
CA ALA A 594 -16.88 8.67 0.35
C ALA A 594 -18.36 8.77 -0.07
N SER A 595 -18.83 9.97 -0.42
CA SER A 595 -20.25 10.27 -0.59
C SER A 595 -20.77 10.01 -2.00
N ASP A 596 -22.10 10.07 -2.16
CA ASP A 596 -22.77 9.99 -3.47
C ASP A 596 -22.97 11.36 -4.14
N SER A 597 -22.40 12.44 -3.61
CA SER A 597 -22.49 13.77 -4.25
C SER A 597 -21.21 14.11 -5.00
N ALA A 598 -21.33 14.90 -6.06
CA ALA A 598 -20.19 15.44 -6.78
C ALA A 598 -19.54 16.57 -5.97
N ILE A 599 -18.20 16.60 -5.97
CA ILE A 599 -17.41 17.57 -5.19
C ILE A 599 -16.97 18.70 -6.11
N LEU A 600 -17.36 19.93 -5.79
CA LEU A 600 -16.81 21.15 -6.37
C LEU A 600 -15.73 21.67 -5.42
N ASP A 601 -14.46 21.39 -5.71
CA ASP A 601 -13.34 21.67 -4.81
C ASP A 601 -12.63 22.96 -5.20
N LEU A 602 -12.59 23.93 -4.29
CA LEU A 602 -11.79 25.15 -4.46
C LEU A 602 -10.32 24.81 -4.21
N VAL A 603 -9.56 24.68 -5.29
CA VAL A 603 -8.16 24.23 -5.23
C VAL A 603 -7.31 25.25 -4.47
N SER A 604 -6.61 24.79 -3.44
CA SER A 604 -5.67 25.58 -2.64
C SER A 604 -4.25 24.98 -2.71
N TRP A 605 -3.28 25.64 -2.06
CA TRP A 605 -1.92 25.11 -1.89
C TRP A 605 -1.75 24.31 -0.59
N GLU A 606 -2.84 24.11 0.15
CA GLU A 606 -2.87 23.39 1.42
C GLU A 606 -3.18 21.92 1.16
N GLU A 607 -2.28 21.06 1.59
CA GLU A 607 -2.37 19.63 1.34
C GLU A 607 -2.53 18.87 2.66
N GLU A 608 -3.56 18.03 2.73
CA GLU A 608 -3.56 16.91 3.65
C GLU A 608 -2.70 15.79 3.07
N TRP A 609 -2.41 14.76 3.86
CA TRP A 609 -1.50 13.69 3.46
C TRP A 609 -1.93 12.97 2.16
N TYR A 610 -3.23 12.85 1.90
CA TYR A 610 -3.75 12.18 0.70
C TYR A 610 -3.99 13.12 -0.48
N THR A 611 -4.01 14.44 -0.28
CA THR A 611 -4.32 15.42 -1.33
C THR A 611 -3.42 15.26 -2.56
N PRO A 612 -2.10 14.97 -2.44
CA PRO A 612 -1.23 14.73 -3.61
C PRO A 612 -1.62 13.53 -4.48
N LEU A 613 -2.43 12.60 -3.95
CA LEU A 613 -2.92 11.44 -4.69
C LEU A 613 -4.26 11.73 -5.41
N LEU A 614 -4.89 12.88 -5.13
CA LEU A 614 -6.10 13.27 -5.81
C LEU A 614 -5.81 13.80 -7.22
N VAL A 615 -6.67 13.43 -8.18
CA VAL A 615 -6.54 13.83 -9.58
C VAL A 615 -7.74 14.71 -9.96
N PRO A 616 -7.51 16.00 -10.30
CA PRO A 616 -8.55 16.91 -10.75
C PRO A 616 -9.31 16.36 -11.96
N GLY A 617 -10.63 16.47 -11.98
CA GLY A 617 -11.48 15.94 -13.06
C GLY A 617 -11.66 14.41 -13.03
N LYS A 618 -10.97 13.70 -12.13
CA LYS A 618 -11.16 12.27 -11.88
C LYS A 618 -11.80 12.01 -10.52
N HIS A 619 -11.32 12.65 -9.46
CA HIS A 619 -11.85 12.45 -8.09
C HIS A 619 -12.75 13.60 -7.61
N TYR A 620 -12.67 14.76 -8.25
CA TYR A 620 -13.47 15.94 -7.93
C TYR A 620 -13.49 16.89 -9.14
N ILE A 621 -14.40 17.87 -9.12
CA ILE A 621 -14.50 18.93 -10.12
C ILE A 621 -13.71 20.14 -9.61
N PRO A 622 -12.57 20.49 -10.22
CA PRO A 622 -11.74 21.58 -9.74
C PRO A 622 -12.37 22.94 -10.03
N VAL A 623 -12.42 23.78 -9.01
CA VAL A 623 -12.79 25.19 -9.06
C VAL A 623 -11.55 26.01 -8.81
N LYS A 624 -11.23 26.93 -9.72
CA LYS A 624 -10.07 27.81 -9.61
C LYS A 624 -10.28 28.82 -8.50
N PHE A 625 -9.26 29.01 -7.68
CA PHE A 625 -9.19 30.06 -6.67
C PHE A 625 -7.76 30.62 -6.62
N GLU A 626 -7.62 31.93 -6.74
CA GLU A 626 -6.37 32.65 -6.54
C GLU A 626 -6.64 33.78 -5.54
N ALA A 627 -5.90 33.78 -4.44
CA ALA A 627 -6.13 34.68 -3.31
C ALA A 627 -5.57 36.11 -3.52
N ASN A 628 -4.82 36.32 -4.61
CA ASN A 628 -3.92 37.47 -4.75
C ASN A 628 -4.55 38.69 -5.44
N ASP A 629 -5.79 38.57 -5.91
CA ASP A 629 -6.53 39.68 -6.47
C ASP A 629 -7.91 39.73 -5.82
N HIS A 630 -8.36 40.93 -5.46
CA HIS A 630 -9.72 41.21 -4.98
C HIS A 630 -10.80 40.95 -6.07
N LEU A 631 -10.52 40.09 -7.07
CA LEU A 631 -11.12 40.10 -8.40
C LEU A 631 -11.20 38.72 -9.08
N LEU A 632 -11.48 37.61 -8.40
CA LEU A 632 -12.12 36.49 -9.10
C LEU A 632 -13.63 36.73 -9.16
N GLU A 633 -14.05 37.81 -9.85
CA GLU A 633 -15.42 38.22 -10.17
C GLU A 633 -16.53 37.33 -9.55
N ASN A 634 -16.74 37.46 -8.23
CA ASN A 634 -17.85 36.91 -7.44
C ASN A 634 -18.28 35.46 -7.75
N GLY A 635 -17.34 34.50 -7.84
CA GLY A 635 -17.67 33.06 -7.93
C GLY A 635 -18.04 32.55 -9.33
N THR A 636 -17.63 33.27 -10.37
CA THR A 636 -17.96 32.94 -11.77
C THR A 636 -17.46 31.55 -12.19
N ASP A 637 -16.23 31.14 -11.82
CA ASP A 637 -15.75 29.78 -12.15
C ASP A 637 -16.56 28.71 -11.42
N LEU A 638 -16.90 28.92 -10.15
CA LEU A 638 -17.74 27.99 -9.38
C LEU A 638 -19.09 27.75 -10.08
N LYS A 639 -19.76 28.82 -10.52
CA LYS A 639 -21.01 28.72 -11.28
C LYS A 639 -20.79 28.01 -12.61
N ASN A 640 -19.74 28.34 -13.36
CA ASN A 640 -19.44 27.71 -14.65
C ASN A 640 -19.18 26.21 -14.50
N ARG A 641 -18.46 25.78 -13.46
CA ARG A 641 -18.19 24.37 -13.15
C ARG A 641 -19.46 23.62 -12.78
N LEU A 642 -20.35 24.24 -11.99
CA LEU A 642 -21.66 23.68 -11.70
C LEU A 642 -22.50 23.52 -12.98
N LEU A 643 -22.63 24.57 -13.81
CA LEU A 643 -23.38 24.52 -15.05
C LEU A 643 -22.83 23.48 -16.03
N TRP A 644 -21.51 23.29 -16.07
CA TRP A 644 -20.89 22.20 -16.82
C TRP A 644 -21.30 20.83 -16.26
N ALA A 645 -21.23 20.66 -14.94
CA ALA A 645 -21.56 19.39 -14.28
C ALA A 645 -23.01 18.96 -14.52
N GLN A 646 -23.95 19.92 -14.46
CA GLN A 646 -25.37 19.71 -14.76
C GLN A 646 -25.60 19.22 -16.20
N LYS A 647 -24.77 19.66 -17.16
CA LYS A 647 -24.86 19.25 -18.57
C LYS A 647 -24.16 17.92 -18.88
N HIS A 648 -23.33 17.41 -17.97
CA HIS A 648 -22.53 16.19 -18.17
C HIS A 648 -22.74 15.16 -17.05
N PRO A 649 -23.98 14.76 -16.71
CA PRO A 649 -24.26 13.92 -15.54
C PRO A 649 -23.59 12.54 -15.60
N GLU A 650 -23.39 11.96 -16.78
CA GLU A 650 -22.67 10.68 -16.92
C GLU A 650 -21.17 10.79 -16.59
N GLU A 651 -20.54 11.89 -16.99
CA GLU A 651 -19.13 12.16 -16.65
C GLU A 651 -19.00 12.41 -15.15
N VAL A 652 -19.92 13.17 -14.57
CA VAL A 652 -19.94 13.43 -13.13
C VAL A 652 -20.16 12.14 -12.33
N ALA A 653 -21.02 11.24 -12.80
CA ALA A 653 -21.21 9.93 -12.15
C ALA A 653 -19.90 9.12 -12.11
N LYS A 654 -19.08 9.16 -13.17
CA LYS A 654 -17.75 8.52 -13.18
C LYS A 654 -16.80 9.18 -12.18
N ILE A 655 -16.82 10.51 -12.07
CA ILE A 655 -16.02 11.25 -11.09
C ILE A 655 -16.37 10.82 -9.65
N VAL A 656 -17.66 10.75 -9.33
CA VAL A 656 -18.15 10.31 -8.01
C VAL A 656 -17.74 8.85 -7.73
N GLN A 657 -17.86 7.96 -8.72
CA GLN A 657 -17.42 6.57 -8.56
C GLN A 657 -15.92 6.46 -8.28
N HIS A 658 -15.09 7.17 -9.04
CA HIS A 658 -13.65 7.19 -8.80
C HIS A 658 -13.29 7.78 -7.43
N ALA A 659 -14.00 8.80 -6.95
CA ALA A 659 -13.82 9.36 -5.61
C ALA A 659 -14.09 8.31 -4.52
N LYS A 660 -15.19 7.56 -4.64
CA LYS A 660 -15.55 6.49 -3.70
C LYS A 660 -14.54 5.34 -3.72
N SER A 661 -14.06 4.96 -4.90
CA SER A 661 -12.98 3.99 -5.04
C SER A 661 -11.69 4.48 -4.39
N PHE A 662 -11.32 5.75 -4.61
CA PHE A 662 -10.17 6.39 -3.96
C PHE A 662 -10.29 6.36 -2.45
N TYR A 663 -11.45 6.75 -1.89
CA TYR A 663 -11.70 6.70 -0.45
C TYR A 663 -11.56 5.27 0.10
N SER A 664 -12.22 4.30 -0.54
CA SER A 664 -12.20 2.90 -0.10
C SER A 664 -10.78 2.32 -0.10
N PHE A 665 -9.95 2.77 -1.04
CA PHE A 665 -8.59 2.29 -1.21
C PHE A 665 -7.59 2.97 -0.26
N TYR A 666 -7.54 4.31 -0.28
CA TYR A 666 -6.54 5.10 0.45
C TYR A 666 -7.03 5.58 1.83
N LEU A 667 -8.29 6.00 1.94
CA LEU A 667 -8.82 6.74 3.11
C LEU A 667 -9.65 5.89 4.08
N SER A 668 -9.72 4.57 3.85
CA SER A 668 -10.25 3.63 4.85
C SER A 668 -9.42 3.72 6.14
N GLN A 669 -10.03 3.39 7.29
CA GLN A 669 -9.31 3.36 8.59
C GLN A 669 -7.98 2.60 8.49
N ARG A 670 -7.98 1.48 7.77
CA ARG A 670 -6.78 0.67 7.51
C ARG A 670 -5.77 1.36 6.59
N GLY A 671 -6.24 2.04 5.54
CA GLY A 671 -5.39 2.79 4.63
C GLY A 671 -4.65 3.92 5.36
N GLU A 672 -5.36 4.64 6.22
CA GLU A 672 -4.79 5.71 7.04
C GLU A 672 -3.75 5.19 8.05
N GLN A 673 -4.07 4.10 8.76
CA GLN A 673 -3.11 3.45 9.64
C GLN A 673 -1.87 3.01 8.88
N CYS A 674 -2.05 2.43 7.69
CA CYS A 674 -0.94 2.00 6.83
C CYS A 674 -0.02 3.16 6.43
N PHE A 675 -0.59 4.25 5.95
CA PHE A 675 0.18 5.44 5.60
C PHE A 675 0.95 5.99 6.82
N ALA A 676 0.29 6.12 7.98
CA ALA A 676 0.91 6.65 9.19
C ALA A 676 2.10 5.80 9.65
N VAL A 677 1.97 4.48 9.61
CA VAL A 677 3.06 3.56 9.99
C VAL A 677 4.21 3.64 9.03
N GLN A 678 3.96 3.55 7.72
CA GLN A 678 5.03 3.65 6.72
C GLN A 678 5.77 4.99 6.83
N LEU A 679 5.05 6.10 7.00
CA LEU A 679 5.68 7.40 7.19
C LEU A 679 6.59 7.44 8.44
N LEU A 680 6.12 6.90 9.56
CA LEU A 680 6.86 6.87 10.82
C LEU A 680 8.06 5.92 10.78
N GLU A 681 7.92 4.75 10.15
CA GLU A 681 9.02 3.80 9.97
C GLU A 681 10.12 4.36 9.06
N GLU A 682 9.76 4.89 7.89
CA GLU A 682 10.74 5.52 6.99
C GLU A 682 11.38 6.75 7.63
N TYR A 683 10.62 7.54 8.38
CA TYR A 683 11.16 8.64 9.17
C TYR A 683 12.20 8.16 10.20
N SER A 684 11.92 7.06 10.91
CA SER A 684 12.85 6.51 11.91
C SER A 684 14.17 6.04 11.30
N ARG A 685 14.15 5.54 10.06
CA ARG A 685 15.35 5.10 9.32
C ARG A 685 16.25 6.26 8.90
N LEU A 686 15.73 7.48 8.86
CA LEU A 686 16.52 8.67 8.57
C LEU A 686 17.23 9.23 9.81
N LEU A 687 16.98 8.69 11.01
CA LEU A 687 17.67 9.14 12.22
C LEU A 687 19.13 8.70 12.22
N LEU A 688 20.05 9.66 12.37
CA LEU A 688 21.50 9.40 12.35
C LEU A 688 22.01 8.79 13.66
N ASP A 689 21.35 9.09 14.78
CA ASP A 689 21.81 8.76 16.13
C ASP A 689 20.67 8.33 17.09
N PRO A 690 19.79 7.38 16.70
CA PRO A 690 18.61 6.99 17.49
C PRO A 690 18.95 6.48 18.91
N GLY A 691 20.14 5.91 19.10
CA GLY A 691 20.62 5.43 20.41
C GLY A 691 20.65 6.51 21.51
N LYS A 692 20.78 7.80 21.15
CA LYS A 692 20.74 8.90 22.13
C LYS A 692 19.42 8.97 22.90
N LEU A 693 18.32 8.51 22.31
CA LEU A 693 17.02 8.47 22.98
C LEU A 693 17.00 7.50 24.16
N ARG A 694 17.64 6.33 24.03
CA ARG A 694 17.74 5.35 25.11
C ARG A 694 18.55 5.90 26.28
N THR A 695 19.63 6.62 26.00
CA THR A 695 20.42 7.32 27.02
C THR A 695 19.58 8.38 27.75
N LEU A 696 18.79 9.17 27.01
CA LEU A 696 17.87 10.15 27.59
C LEU A 696 16.79 9.51 28.47
N ALA A 697 16.14 8.44 27.99
CA ALA A 697 15.11 7.73 28.74
C ALA A 697 15.66 7.09 30.03
N ASN A 698 16.86 6.49 29.97
CA ASN A 698 17.52 5.90 31.13
C ASN A 698 17.88 6.96 32.19
N ALA A 699 18.27 8.16 31.78
CA ALA A 699 18.56 9.27 32.70
C ALA A 699 17.31 9.81 33.42
N ILE A 700 16.12 9.62 32.83
CA ILE A 700 14.84 10.05 33.41
C ILE A 700 14.24 8.97 34.32
N GLY A 701 14.44 7.69 33.99
CA GLY A 701 14.00 6.55 34.81
C GLY A 701 14.82 6.31 36.09
N SER A 702 15.89 7.07 36.32
CA SER A 702 16.76 7.00 37.50
C SER A 702 16.51 8.09 38.56
N ILE A 703 15.34 8.73 38.54
CA ILE A 703 14.91 9.76 39.51
C ILE A 703 13.83 9.23 40.44
#